data_AF-A0A5R9H136-F1
#
_entry.id   AF-A0A5R9H136-F1
#
_cell.length_a   1.000
_cell.length_b   1.000
_cell.length_c   1.000
_cell.angle_alpha   90.00
_cell.angle_beta   90.00
_cell.angle_gamma   90.00
#
_symmetry.space_group_name_H-M   'P 1'
#
loop_
_entity.id
_entity.type
_entity.pdbx_description
1 polymer ?
#
loop_
_entity_poly.entity_id
_entity_poly.type
_entity_poly.pdbx_seq_one_letter_code
_entity_poly.pdbx_strand_id
1 'polypeptide(L)'
;MKKVSIFILIISLNLFANSSIESLNEKKIEKLIQKEEQLAIAYRKYLVVEAKKATRIEDLKDYLVDGFDFINPFGIKMNLDFENGQIVSFKPKNETILNSMILHYYSNKNRNNTLAPLDTKNNVIIELNNIENFIQNNSSKIVKYNQNRESSKFRVKLNKEDEENKKTNDNLLNNVSLEYFGSDGKSKYSYSPLFGITFASGISFQDDNLQVTKEVKDLNIPSEFMTLGVSVFDCVYGDVNKTECRTVKESIAIGPNNFVRVNPDEVNVGKTVIQFYRRAGGMLVNGDIYAWGNNGKGITGIEGKKTFTGKVETNSEPVINAIMPLRAKLYTNINDVSSNENNKYYAQNYFNSPKRPKFIDFFISVYHGACGISTKGELYCNGTTGGSSSSWYSDLDGVNRQGELLYRSNRFDGSTESKRLKKVFANNQIWHFLSEDGKVYRWGTPSSGFAGNDYFNRSFINYSSIDNLSNIDDITYILTIGFRRIGAIDKNGDIFIWGAEGVNGNSCTRNFNGKSYNFCSAQKVVSGNSNMSNIPKFVSLRGGVDAFIAQDVNGDFYKIKQGNNTNDKIELESIKEKIKSYNDTNSIRKYDPKKDNRIISADIARTIDDLNNPSRFSSGVVWVNEHNELKGDIFFNNTHKNDKYFNESIKKIKWTQVKVIQEENGICGIDVNHQMYCWGIQAYYRNSSGSTSWGNTYMIPVFNTNLYDLNKDFLVLEGASDYLTAISSGEWVDNVKGADGGKEHKDAFFMKYPTYIGGFNYEYEFK
;
A
#
# COMPACT_ATOMS: atom_id res chain seq x y z
N MET A 1 -30.27 -87.61 61.04
CA MET A 1 -29.63 -86.42 61.65
C MET A 1 -28.92 -85.70 60.52
N LYS A 2 -29.44 -84.53 60.11
CA LYS A 2 -28.94 -83.18 60.50
C LYS A 2 -27.54 -82.94 59.92
N LYS A 3 -27.21 -81.87 59.21
CA LYS A 3 -27.91 -80.66 58.76
C LYS A 3 -27.04 -80.10 57.61
N VAL A 4 -27.71 -79.64 56.57
CA VAL A 4 -27.30 -78.79 55.42
C VAL A 4 -25.96 -78.07 55.56
N SER A 5 -25.06 -78.30 54.60
CA SER A 5 -23.90 -77.45 54.29
C SER A 5 -24.13 -76.72 52.96
N ILE A 6 -24.09 -75.39 53.03
CA ILE A 6 -23.26 -74.47 52.24
C ILE A 6 -23.61 -74.22 50.75
N PHE A 7 -23.65 -72.90 50.42
CA PHE A 7 -23.63 -72.23 49.10
C PHE A 7 -25.00 -72.18 48.37
N ILE A 8 -25.60 -71.04 47.98
CA ILE A 8 -25.09 -69.74 47.51
C ILE A 8 -26.13 -68.63 47.75
N LEU A 9 -25.61 -67.42 47.97
CA LEU A 9 -26.28 -66.12 48.01
C LEU A 9 -27.32 -65.94 46.87
N ILE A 10 -28.58 -65.71 47.22
CA ILE A 10 -29.59 -65.18 46.29
C ILE A 10 -29.49 -63.65 46.32
N ILE A 11 -29.68 -63.03 45.15
CA ILE A 11 -29.88 -61.60 44.85
C ILE A 11 -28.65 -60.90 44.26
N SER A 12 -28.53 -60.96 42.93
CA SER A 12 -28.25 -59.81 42.02
C SER A 12 -27.89 -60.28 40.60
N LEU A 13 -28.87 -60.65 39.78
CA LEU A 13 -28.66 -60.95 38.35
C LEU A 13 -29.38 -59.98 37.39
N ASN A 14 -29.72 -58.76 37.83
CA ASN A 14 -30.45 -57.80 36.99
C ASN A 14 -29.84 -56.39 36.86
N LEU A 15 -28.52 -56.19 37.07
CA LEU A 15 -27.95 -54.83 37.01
C LEU A 15 -26.62 -54.65 36.24
N PHE A 16 -26.18 -55.61 35.41
CA PHE A 16 -24.99 -55.41 34.54
C PHE A 16 -25.22 -55.69 33.03
N ALA A 17 -26.47 -55.84 32.59
CA ALA A 17 -26.79 -56.06 31.18
C ALA A 17 -26.92 -54.77 30.35
N ASN A 18 -27.31 -53.63 30.93
CA ASN A 18 -27.54 -52.41 30.14
C ASN A 18 -26.25 -51.71 29.69
N SER A 19 -25.24 -51.58 30.56
CA SER A 19 -23.98 -50.90 30.20
C SER A 19 -23.12 -51.70 29.19
N SER A 20 -23.23 -53.03 29.20
CA SER A 20 -22.53 -53.90 28.25
C SER A 20 -23.23 -53.92 26.87
N ILE A 21 -24.56 -53.87 26.82
CA ILE A 21 -25.34 -53.78 25.57
C ILE A 21 -25.22 -52.40 24.91
N GLU A 22 -25.24 -51.30 25.67
CA GLU A 22 -25.00 -49.94 25.15
C GLU A 22 -23.62 -49.83 24.50
N SER A 23 -22.56 -50.36 25.14
CA SER A 23 -21.20 -50.36 24.58
C SER A 23 -21.05 -51.20 23.29
N LEU A 24 -21.86 -52.25 23.13
CA LEU A 24 -21.84 -53.10 21.94
C LEU A 24 -22.59 -52.47 20.76
N ASN A 25 -23.72 -51.80 21.04
CA ASN A 25 -24.47 -51.06 20.03
C ASN A 25 -23.68 -49.85 19.52
N GLU A 26 -23.01 -49.11 20.40
CA GLU A 26 -22.14 -48.01 20.01
C GLU A 26 -21.02 -48.48 19.07
N LYS A 27 -20.28 -49.54 19.43
CA LYS A 27 -19.23 -50.11 18.56
C LYS A 27 -19.75 -50.59 17.20
N LYS A 28 -20.98 -51.12 17.15
CA LYS A 28 -21.61 -51.51 15.88
C LYS A 28 -21.98 -50.29 15.04
N ILE A 29 -22.43 -49.19 15.65
CA ILE A 29 -22.71 -47.92 14.98
C ILE A 29 -21.43 -47.29 14.45
N GLU A 30 -20.36 -47.24 15.24
CA GLU A 30 -19.05 -46.75 14.77
C GLU A 30 -18.53 -47.55 13.59
N LYS A 31 -18.64 -48.88 13.64
CA LYS A 31 -18.25 -49.75 12.52
C LYS A 31 -19.15 -49.59 11.30
N LEU A 32 -20.43 -49.25 11.48
CA LEU A 32 -21.33 -48.90 10.38
C LEU A 32 -20.86 -47.61 9.70
N ILE A 33 -20.59 -46.56 10.48
CA ILE A 33 -20.07 -45.27 9.96
C ILE A 33 -18.75 -45.48 9.22
N GLN A 34 -17.83 -46.29 9.78
CA GLN A 34 -16.56 -46.62 9.13
C GLN A 34 -16.76 -47.30 7.77
N LYS A 35 -17.75 -48.20 7.65
CA LYS A 35 -18.08 -48.82 6.35
C LYS A 35 -18.70 -47.83 5.36
N GLU A 36 -19.51 -46.88 5.83
CA GLU A 36 -20.05 -45.80 5.01
C GLU A 36 -18.94 -44.89 4.48
N GLU A 37 -17.97 -44.52 5.32
CA GLU A 37 -16.79 -43.75 4.92
C GLU A 37 -15.95 -44.48 3.86
N GLN A 38 -15.74 -45.79 4.02
CA GLN A 38 -15.04 -46.60 3.02
C GLN A 38 -15.79 -46.67 1.68
N LEU A 39 -17.12 -46.77 1.71
CA LEU A 39 -17.96 -46.71 0.50
C LEU A 39 -17.90 -45.33 -0.16
N ALA A 40 -17.93 -44.26 0.64
CA ALA A 40 -17.82 -42.89 0.15
C ALA A 40 -16.49 -42.66 -0.57
N ILE A 41 -15.37 -43.07 0.03
CA ILE A 41 -14.05 -43.00 -0.61
C ILE A 41 -14.03 -43.81 -1.90
N ALA A 42 -14.53 -45.05 -1.88
CA ALA A 42 -14.56 -45.90 -3.08
C ALA A 42 -15.41 -45.28 -4.22
N TYR A 43 -16.56 -44.70 -3.90
CA TYR A 43 -17.42 -44.02 -4.86
C TYR A 43 -16.75 -42.78 -5.45
N ARG A 44 -16.12 -41.93 -4.62
CA ARG A 44 -15.34 -40.76 -5.06
C ARG A 44 -14.22 -41.15 -6.01
N LYS A 45 -13.44 -42.19 -5.67
CA LYS A 45 -12.37 -42.72 -6.51
C LYS A 45 -12.91 -43.28 -7.84
N TYR A 46 -14.04 -43.97 -7.80
CA TYR A 46 -14.69 -44.48 -9.01
C TYR A 46 -15.09 -43.36 -9.96
N LEU A 47 -15.72 -42.28 -9.46
CA LEU A 47 -16.10 -41.12 -10.29
C LEU A 47 -14.91 -40.58 -11.07
N VAL A 48 -13.79 -40.38 -10.41
CA VAL A 48 -12.57 -39.84 -11.02
C VAL A 48 -11.95 -40.83 -12.02
N VAL A 49 -11.74 -42.08 -11.62
CA VAL A 49 -11.02 -43.06 -12.46
C VAL A 49 -11.85 -43.47 -13.67
N GLU A 50 -13.15 -43.73 -13.48
CA GLU A 50 -14.02 -44.17 -14.56
C GLU A 50 -14.69 -43.02 -15.32
N ALA A 51 -14.52 -41.77 -14.86
CA ALA A 51 -15.08 -40.55 -15.45
C ALA A 51 -16.61 -40.59 -15.62
N LYS A 52 -17.32 -41.36 -14.78
CA LYS A 52 -18.77 -41.57 -14.84
C LYS A 52 -19.33 -42.00 -13.49
N LYS A 53 -20.65 -41.85 -13.30
CA LYS A 53 -21.34 -42.39 -12.13
C LYS A 53 -21.42 -43.92 -12.15
N ALA A 54 -21.32 -44.52 -10.96
CA ALA A 54 -21.56 -45.95 -10.79
C ALA A 54 -23.04 -46.26 -11.03
N THR A 55 -23.34 -47.47 -11.50
CA THR A 55 -24.73 -47.91 -11.72
C THR A 55 -25.16 -48.99 -10.74
N ARG A 56 -24.18 -49.67 -10.13
CA ARG A 56 -24.38 -50.71 -9.13
C ARG A 56 -23.29 -50.63 -8.07
N ILE A 57 -23.58 -51.09 -6.86
CA ILE A 57 -22.63 -50.99 -5.74
C ILE A 57 -21.44 -51.93 -5.95
N GLU A 58 -21.65 -53.02 -6.69
CA GLU A 58 -20.61 -53.98 -7.06
C GLU A 58 -19.54 -53.37 -7.99
N ASP A 59 -19.85 -52.27 -8.69
CA ASP A 59 -18.88 -51.56 -9.54
C ASP A 59 -17.75 -50.92 -8.69
N LEU A 60 -17.97 -50.74 -7.38
CA LEU A 60 -16.99 -50.16 -6.43
C LEU A 60 -16.01 -51.18 -5.85
N LYS A 61 -16.16 -52.48 -6.17
CA LYS A 61 -15.38 -53.57 -5.54
C LYS A 61 -13.88 -53.37 -5.65
N ASP A 62 -13.40 -52.86 -6.78
CA ASP A 62 -11.95 -52.65 -7.03
C ASP A 62 -11.38 -51.41 -6.34
N TYR A 63 -12.22 -50.62 -5.67
CA TYR A 63 -11.87 -49.38 -4.98
C TYR A 63 -12.00 -49.51 -3.45
N LEU A 64 -12.53 -50.64 -2.97
CA LEU A 64 -12.72 -50.94 -1.55
C LEU A 64 -11.52 -51.72 -1.00
N VAL A 65 -11.30 -51.63 0.31
CA VAL A 65 -10.25 -52.39 1.01
C VAL A 65 -10.47 -53.91 0.91
N ASP A 66 -9.38 -54.69 1.01
CA ASP A 66 -9.48 -56.15 0.99
C ASP A 66 -10.37 -56.69 2.12
N GLY A 67 -11.25 -57.63 1.78
CA GLY A 67 -12.20 -58.23 2.72
C GLY A 67 -13.39 -57.33 3.09
N PHE A 68 -13.62 -56.22 2.37
CA PHE A 68 -14.83 -55.41 2.56
C PHE A 68 -16.08 -56.22 2.23
N ASP A 69 -17.03 -56.23 3.18
CA ASP A 69 -18.33 -56.88 3.03
C ASP A 69 -19.43 -55.81 2.93
N PHE A 70 -20.29 -55.91 1.92
CA PHE A 70 -21.44 -55.02 1.75
C PHE A 70 -22.54 -55.26 2.80
N ILE A 71 -22.43 -56.29 3.63
CA ILE A 71 -23.31 -56.50 4.79
C ILE A 71 -22.81 -55.65 5.96
N ASN A 72 -23.67 -54.78 6.50
CA ASN A 72 -23.33 -53.93 7.64
C ASN A 72 -23.31 -54.71 8.97
N PRO A 73 -22.82 -54.12 10.09
CA PRO A 73 -22.77 -54.78 11.40
C PRO A 73 -24.13 -55.22 11.99
N PHE A 74 -25.24 -54.84 11.35
CA PHE A 74 -26.61 -55.21 11.68
C PHE A 74 -27.21 -56.24 10.71
N GLY A 75 -26.40 -56.81 9.79
CA GLY A 75 -26.84 -57.86 8.87
C GLY A 75 -27.62 -57.37 7.65
N ILE A 76 -27.62 -56.07 7.36
CA ILE A 76 -28.32 -55.49 6.22
C ILE A 76 -27.33 -55.18 5.10
N LYS A 77 -27.67 -55.57 3.85
CA LYS A 77 -26.90 -55.21 2.67
C LYS A 77 -26.98 -53.69 2.45
N MET A 78 -25.82 -53.03 2.42
CA MET A 78 -25.67 -51.62 2.12
C MET A 78 -25.99 -51.35 0.65
N ASN A 79 -26.51 -50.16 0.35
CA ASN A 79 -26.83 -49.74 -1.02
C ASN A 79 -26.55 -48.25 -1.21
N LEU A 80 -26.46 -47.83 -2.48
CA LEU A 80 -26.31 -46.44 -2.89
C LEU A 80 -27.55 -45.99 -3.65
N ASP A 81 -27.95 -44.74 -3.42
CA ASP A 81 -28.76 -43.97 -4.36
C ASP A 81 -27.82 -43.41 -5.43
N PHE A 82 -27.80 -44.06 -6.60
CA PHE A 82 -26.92 -43.71 -7.72
C PHE A 82 -27.36 -42.46 -8.49
N GLU A 83 -28.58 -41.98 -8.29
CA GLU A 83 -29.02 -40.72 -8.90
C GLU A 83 -28.39 -39.54 -8.17
N ASN A 84 -28.44 -39.58 -6.84
CA ASN A 84 -27.95 -38.48 -6.00
C ASN A 84 -26.54 -38.70 -5.43
N GLY A 85 -25.95 -39.89 -5.61
CA GLY A 85 -24.63 -40.22 -5.06
C GLY A 85 -24.64 -40.30 -3.54
N GLN A 86 -25.68 -40.91 -2.96
CA GLN A 86 -25.90 -40.97 -1.51
C GLN A 86 -25.89 -42.42 -1.02
N ILE A 87 -25.48 -42.67 0.23
CA ILE A 87 -25.59 -44.01 0.82
C ILE A 87 -26.97 -44.14 1.46
N VAL A 88 -27.69 -45.19 1.09
CA VAL A 88 -29.01 -45.48 1.66
C VAL A 88 -28.85 -45.71 3.16
N SER A 89 -29.47 -44.84 3.96
CA SER A 89 -29.25 -44.83 5.41
C SER A 89 -29.79 -46.10 6.08
N PHE A 90 -29.12 -46.52 7.15
CA PHE A 90 -29.61 -47.62 7.97
C PHE A 90 -30.84 -47.17 8.77
N LYS A 91 -31.91 -47.97 8.71
CA LYS A 91 -33.16 -47.71 9.44
C LYS A 91 -33.32 -48.72 10.58
N PRO A 92 -33.18 -48.31 11.85
CA PRO A 92 -33.32 -49.23 12.97
C PRO A 92 -34.77 -49.71 13.11
N LYS A 93 -34.95 -51.01 13.38
CA LYS A 93 -36.26 -51.62 13.64
C LYS A 93 -36.66 -51.62 15.12
N ASN A 94 -35.76 -51.20 16.01
CA ASN A 94 -35.93 -51.26 17.47
C ASN A 94 -35.58 -49.89 18.10
N GLU A 95 -36.45 -49.41 19.01
CA GLU A 95 -36.30 -48.14 19.74
C GLU A 95 -34.98 -48.02 20.53
N THR A 96 -34.49 -49.12 21.11
CA THR A 96 -33.20 -49.11 21.85
C THR A 96 -32.02 -48.77 20.94
N ILE A 97 -32.02 -49.27 19.69
CA ILE A 97 -30.98 -48.97 18.71
C ILE A 97 -31.15 -47.54 18.19
N LEU A 98 -32.38 -47.08 17.99
CA LEU A 98 -32.68 -45.72 17.54
C LEU A 98 -32.11 -44.67 18.52
N ASN A 99 -32.29 -44.87 19.83
CA ASN A 99 -31.75 -43.96 20.85
C ASN A 99 -30.21 -43.88 20.80
N SER A 100 -29.51 -45.01 20.66
CA SER A 100 -28.05 -45.00 20.46
C SER A 100 -27.64 -44.34 19.13
N MET A 101 -28.43 -44.51 18.08
CA MET A 101 -28.15 -43.90 16.77
C MET A 101 -28.32 -42.39 16.75
N ILE A 102 -29.26 -41.82 17.50
CA ILE A 102 -29.45 -40.35 17.58
C ILE A 102 -28.18 -39.64 18.03
N LEU A 103 -27.45 -40.24 18.97
CA LEU A 103 -26.22 -39.65 19.52
C LEU A 103 -25.00 -39.82 18.59
N HIS A 104 -24.89 -40.95 17.90
CA HIS A 104 -23.66 -41.34 17.19
C HIS A 104 -23.77 -41.42 15.66
N TYR A 105 -24.92 -41.83 15.11
CA TYR A 105 -25.10 -42.05 13.67
C TYR A 105 -25.67 -40.83 12.93
N TYR A 106 -26.62 -40.15 13.56
CA TYR A 106 -27.27 -38.92 13.05
C TYR A 106 -26.49 -37.65 13.42
N SER A 107 -25.23 -37.81 13.88
CA SER A 107 -24.29 -36.73 14.09
C SER A 107 -23.10 -36.90 13.14
N ASN A 108 -22.40 -35.80 12.83
CA ASN A 108 -21.18 -35.84 12.01
C ASN A 108 -19.96 -36.40 12.78
N LYS A 109 -20.17 -37.06 13.92
CA LYS A 109 -19.11 -37.67 14.71
C LYS A 109 -18.53 -38.86 13.93
N ASN A 110 -17.20 -38.91 13.80
CA ASN A 110 -16.46 -39.94 13.05
C ASN A 110 -16.74 -39.98 11.53
N ARG A 111 -17.23 -38.89 10.93
CA ARG A 111 -17.44 -38.77 9.49
C ARG A 111 -16.49 -37.71 8.90
N ASN A 112 -15.79 -38.07 7.81
CA ASN A 112 -14.82 -37.20 7.14
C ASN A 112 -15.13 -37.03 5.63
N ASN A 113 -15.85 -37.97 5.04
CA ASN A 113 -16.21 -37.99 3.61
C ASN A 113 -17.71 -38.09 3.40
N THR A 114 -18.48 -38.10 4.49
CA THR A 114 -19.94 -38.19 4.47
C THR A 114 -20.55 -37.19 5.45
N LEU A 115 -21.76 -36.74 5.16
CA LEU A 115 -22.60 -36.04 6.12
C LEU A 115 -23.67 -36.98 6.65
N ALA A 116 -23.89 -36.90 7.96
CA ALA A 116 -24.90 -37.69 8.62
C ALA A 116 -26.29 -37.41 8.01
N PRO A 117 -27.17 -38.43 7.98
CA PRO A 117 -28.55 -38.20 7.57
C PRO A 117 -29.22 -37.27 8.59
N LEU A 118 -30.09 -36.37 8.12
CA LEU A 118 -30.78 -35.44 9.02
C LEU A 118 -31.80 -36.14 9.93
N ASP A 119 -32.37 -37.25 9.47
CA ASP A 119 -33.35 -38.08 10.19
C ASP A 119 -33.43 -39.49 9.59
N THR A 120 -34.40 -40.28 10.04
CA THR A 120 -34.66 -41.66 9.57
C THR A 120 -35.17 -41.75 8.11
N LYS A 121 -35.48 -40.62 7.47
CA LYS A 121 -35.99 -40.55 6.09
C LYS A 121 -34.90 -40.17 5.10
N ASN A 122 -33.88 -39.44 5.55
CA ASN A 122 -32.78 -38.98 4.72
C ASN A 122 -31.68 -40.02 4.58
N ASN A 123 -30.99 -39.98 3.44
CA ASN A 123 -29.80 -40.78 3.17
C ASN A 123 -28.54 -40.07 3.69
N VAL A 124 -27.45 -40.82 3.79
CA VAL A 124 -26.12 -40.28 4.11
C VAL A 124 -25.57 -39.63 2.84
N ILE A 125 -25.17 -38.36 2.92
CA ILE A 125 -24.65 -37.62 1.77
C ILE A 125 -23.16 -37.91 1.65
N ILE A 126 -22.68 -38.24 0.46
CA ILE A 126 -21.23 -38.32 0.18
C ILE A 126 -20.75 -36.91 -0.14
N GLU A 127 -19.71 -36.43 0.56
CA GLU A 127 -19.12 -35.12 0.32
C GLU A 127 -18.22 -35.18 -0.91
N LEU A 128 -18.72 -34.66 -2.03
CA LEU A 128 -17.99 -34.58 -3.29
C LEU A 128 -17.29 -33.23 -3.43
N ASN A 129 -16.05 -33.25 -3.93
CA ASN A 129 -15.38 -32.02 -4.36
C ASN A 129 -15.93 -31.52 -5.71
N ASN A 130 -15.47 -30.35 -6.15
CA ASN A 130 -15.96 -29.72 -7.38
C ASN A 130 -15.76 -30.59 -8.64
N ILE A 131 -14.66 -31.34 -8.75
CA ILE A 131 -14.42 -32.25 -9.88
C ILE A 131 -15.38 -33.45 -9.83
N GLU A 132 -15.49 -34.08 -8.67
CA GLU A 132 -16.34 -35.26 -8.46
C GLU A 132 -17.82 -34.93 -8.71
N ASN A 133 -18.29 -33.81 -8.17
CA ASN A 133 -19.64 -33.31 -8.39
C ASN A 133 -19.89 -32.97 -9.87
N PHE A 134 -18.91 -32.35 -10.53
CA PHE A 134 -19.01 -32.06 -11.97
C PHE A 134 -19.11 -33.35 -12.79
N ILE A 135 -18.31 -34.39 -12.47
CA ILE A 135 -18.36 -35.69 -13.15
C ILE A 135 -19.71 -36.38 -12.95
N GLN A 136 -20.22 -36.40 -11.71
CA GLN A 136 -21.51 -37.02 -11.41
C GLN A 136 -22.63 -36.43 -12.27
N ASN A 137 -22.64 -35.11 -12.45
CA ASN A 137 -23.72 -34.40 -13.16
C ASN A 137 -23.47 -34.24 -14.67
N ASN A 138 -22.23 -34.39 -15.15
CA ASN A 138 -21.86 -34.09 -16.54
C ASN A 138 -21.07 -35.20 -17.25
N SER A 139 -21.20 -36.47 -16.83
CA SER A 139 -20.45 -37.61 -17.41
C SER A 139 -20.38 -37.67 -18.94
N SER A 140 -21.40 -37.22 -19.68
CA SER A 140 -21.39 -37.19 -21.16
C SER A 140 -20.39 -36.19 -21.76
N LYS A 141 -19.96 -35.19 -20.99
CA LYS A 141 -18.99 -34.15 -21.38
C LYS A 141 -17.57 -34.51 -20.99
N ILE A 142 -17.32 -35.71 -20.46
CA ILE A 142 -16.04 -36.09 -19.86
C ILE A 142 -15.55 -37.38 -20.50
N VAL A 143 -14.25 -37.44 -20.77
CA VAL A 143 -13.55 -38.65 -21.25
C VAL A 143 -12.55 -39.13 -20.20
N LYS A 144 -12.36 -40.45 -20.15
CA LYS A 144 -11.44 -41.11 -19.22
C LYS A 144 -9.99 -40.73 -19.54
N TYR A 145 -9.10 -40.83 -18.54
CA TYR A 145 -7.72 -40.41 -18.68
C TYR A 145 -6.95 -41.13 -19.81
N ASN A 146 -7.29 -42.37 -20.16
CA ASN A 146 -6.64 -43.16 -21.22
C ASN A 146 -7.33 -43.07 -22.59
N GLN A 147 -8.45 -42.35 -22.69
CA GLN A 147 -9.15 -42.16 -23.94
C GLN A 147 -8.54 -40.99 -24.74
N ASN A 148 -8.79 -41.02 -26.05
CA ASN A 148 -8.40 -39.94 -26.94
C ASN A 148 -9.09 -38.63 -26.52
N ARG A 149 -8.40 -37.52 -26.78
CA ARG A 149 -8.96 -36.17 -26.56
C ARG A 149 -10.13 -35.97 -27.53
N GLU A 150 -11.21 -35.40 -27.03
CA GLU A 150 -12.40 -35.09 -27.83
C GLU A 150 -12.68 -33.59 -27.77
N SER A 151 -13.10 -33.01 -28.90
CA SER A 151 -13.45 -31.60 -29.00
C SER A 151 -14.62 -31.25 -28.07
N SER A 152 -14.54 -30.10 -27.40
CA SER A 152 -15.57 -29.58 -26.49
C SER A 152 -15.90 -30.51 -25.31
N LYS A 153 -14.91 -31.29 -24.85
CA LYS A 153 -15.03 -32.18 -23.68
C LYS A 153 -13.88 -31.98 -22.69
N PHE A 154 -14.11 -32.43 -21.46
CA PHE A 154 -13.12 -32.51 -20.41
C PHE A 154 -12.44 -33.88 -20.43
N ARG A 155 -11.15 -33.94 -20.13
CA ARG A 155 -10.42 -35.18 -19.86
C ARG A 155 -9.96 -35.19 -18.42
N VAL A 156 -10.15 -36.31 -17.75
CA VAL A 156 -9.52 -36.55 -16.45
C VAL A 156 -8.02 -36.70 -16.65
N LYS A 157 -7.22 -35.90 -15.95
CA LYS A 157 -5.77 -36.03 -15.92
C LYS A 157 -5.39 -36.73 -14.62
N LEU A 158 -4.79 -37.91 -14.78
CA LEU A 158 -4.39 -38.82 -13.71
C LEU A 158 -3.05 -39.46 -14.10
N ASN A 159 -2.15 -39.70 -13.13
CA ASN A 159 -0.93 -40.45 -13.41
C ASN A 159 -1.24 -41.95 -13.54
N LYS A 160 -0.40 -42.67 -14.29
CA LYS A 160 -0.60 -44.12 -14.51
C LYS A 160 -0.51 -44.92 -13.20
N GLU A 161 0.44 -44.57 -12.34
CA GLU A 161 0.64 -45.18 -11.03
C GLU A 161 -0.57 -44.94 -10.09
N ASP A 162 -1.21 -43.77 -10.21
CA ASP A 162 -2.40 -43.43 -9.45
C ASP A 162 -3.60 -44.33 -9.83
N GLU A 163 -3.75 -44.68 -11.12
CA GLU A 163 -4.76 -45.64 -11.55
C GLU A 163 -4.43 -47.07 -11.12
N GLU A 164 -3.17 -47.50 -11.34
CA GLU A 164 -2.72 -48.86 -10.99
C GLU A 164 -2.86 -49.12 -9.48
N ASN A 165 -2.67 -48.09 -8.65
CA ASN A 165 -2.81 -48.13 -7.19
C ASN A 165 -4.13 -47.53 -6.69
N LYS A 166 -5.19 -47.42 -7.52
CA LYS A 166 -6.47 -46.76 -7.17
C LYS A 166 -7.07 -47.21 -5.84
N LYS A 167 -6.86 -48.46 -5.46
CA LYS A 167 -7.34 -49.05 -4.21
C LYS A 167 -6.62 -48.50 -2.97
N THR A 168 -5.28 -48.42 -3.00
CA THR A 168 -4.42 -48.13 -1.84
C THR A 168 -3.89 -46.69 -1.81
N ASN A 169 -4.03 -45.94 -2.90
CA ASN A 169 -3.57 -44.56 -2.97
C ASN A 169 -4.59 -43.59 -2.38
N ASP A 170 -4.29 -43.06 -1.20
CA ASP A 170 -5.15 -42.10 -0.50
C ASP A 170 -5.06 -40.68 -1.08
N ASN A 171 -3.99 -40.37 -1.83
CA ASN A 171 -3.80 -39.06 -2.46
C ASN A 171 -4.44 -38.93 -3.85
N LEU A 172 -5.05 -39.99 -4.38
CA LEU A 172 -5.70 -40.01 -5.69
C LEU A 172 -6.67 -38.84 -5.90
N LEU A 173 -7.48 -38.54 -4.88
CA LEU A 173 -8.53 -37.52 -4.93
C LEU A 173 -7.97 -36.08 -4.89
N ASN A 174 -6.71 -35.91 -4.46
CA ASN A 174 -6.04 -34.61 -4.40
C ASN A 174 -5.19 -34.32 -5.65
N ASN A 175 -4.75 -35.37 -6.36
CA ASN A 175 -3.88 -35.26 -7.54
C ASN A 175 -4.62 -35.16 -8.87
N VAL A 176 -5.96 -35.24 -8.86
CA VAL A 176 -6.78 -35.18 -10.08
C VAL A 176 -6.94 -33.74 -10.58
N SER A 177 -6.91 -33.59 -11.92
CA SER A 177 -7.35 -32.38 -12.60
C SER A 177 -8.24 -32.69 -13.80
N LEU A 178 -9.07 -31.72 -14.19
CA LEU A 178 -9.88 -31.77 -15.40
C LEU A 178 -9.31 -30.81 -16.45
N GLU A 179 -8.90 -31.33 -17.60
CA GLU A 179 -8.40 -30.54 -18.72
C GLU A 179 -9.50 -30.37 -19.78
N TYR A 180 -9.84 -29.13 -20.14
CA TYR A 180 -10.85 -28.83 -21.14
C TYR A 180 -10.24 -28.63 -22.53
N PHE A 181 -10.84 -29.26 -23.53
CA PHE A 181 -10.45 -29.14 -24.93
C PHE A 181 -11.50 -28.34 -25.71
N GLY A 182 -11.05 -27.31 -26.44
CA GLY A 182 -11.92 -26.48 -27.28
C GLY A 182 -12.46 -27.24 -28.50
N SER A 183 -13.27 -26.55 -29.31
CA SER A 183 -13.76 -27.09 -30.59
C SER A 183 -12.64 -27.35 -31.61
N ASP A 184 -11.50 -26.69 -31.44
CA ASP A 184 -10.26 -26.90 -32.20
C ASP A 184 -9.45 -28.13 -31.74
N GLY A 185 -9.92 -28.86 -30.73
CA GLY A 185 -9.24 -30.02 -30.14
C GLY A 185 -7.99 -29.68 -29.33
N LYS A 186 -7.71 -28.39 -29.08
CA LYS A 186 -6.58 -27.95 -28.26
C LYS A 186 -7.02 -27.71 -26.81
N SER A 187 -6.09 -27.95 -25.88
CA SER A 187 -6.30 -27.63 -24.47
C SER A 187 -6.49 -26.13 -24.30
N LYS A 188 -7.49 -25.74 -23.50
CA LYS A 188 -7.81 -24.33 -23.22
C LYS A 188 -7.54 -23.97 -21.77
N TYR A 189 -7.91 -24.85 -20.84
CA TYR A 189 -7.59 -24.68 -19.43
C TYR A 189 -7.65 -26.01 -18.69
N SER A 190 -7.07 -26.04 -17.51
CA SER A 190 -7.15 -27.14 -16.56
C SER A 190 -7.70 -26.64 -15.22
N TYR A 191 -8.53 -27.43 -14.56
CA TYR A 191 -9.01 -27.18 -13.21
C TYR A 191 -8.47 -28.25 -12.25
N SER A 192 -7.94 -27.83 -11.10
CA SER A 192 -7.52 -28.69 -10.00
C SER A 192 -8.11 -28.16 -8.69
N PRO A 193 -8.55 -29.04 -7.76
CA PRO A 193 -9.00 -28.60 -6.45
C PRO A 193 -7.90 -27.93 -5.63
N LEU A 194 -6.63 -28.27 -5.88
CA LEU A 194 -5.48 -27.77 -5.14
C LEU A 194 -4.96 -26.42 -5.67
N PHE A 195 -4.98 -26.24 -7.00
CA PHE A 195 -4.38 -25.09 -7.66
C PHE A 195 -5.41 -24.16 -8.33
N GLY A 196 -6.69 -24.51 -8.38
CA GLY A 196 -7.69 -23.73 -9.10
C GLY A 196 -7.57 -23.89 -10.62
N ILE A 197 -7.63 -22.79 -11.36
CA ILE A 197 -7.69 -22.80 -12.84
C ILE A 197 -6.36 -22.38 -13.43
N THR A 198 -5.89 -23.12 -14.44
CA THR A 198 -4.70 -22.76 -15.22
C THR A 198 -5.06 -22.73 -16.70
N PHE A 199 -4.87 -21.58 -17.35
CA PHE A 199 -5.10 -21.44 -18.78
C PHE A 199 -3.95 -22.00 -19.61
N ALA A 200 -4.29 -22.55 -20.77
CA ALA A 200 -3.32 -22.99 -21.73
C ALA A 200 -2.55 -21.80 -22.34
N SER A 201 -1.37 -22.12 -22.86
CA SER A 201 -0.52 -21.17 -23.57
C SER A 201 -1.29 -20.35 -24.61
N GLY A 202 -1.21 -19.01 -24.49
CA GLY A 202 -1.77 -18.05 -25.45
C GLY A 202 -3.12 -17.46 -25.04
N ILE A 203 -3.72 -17.95 -23.94
CA ILE A 203 -4.98 -17.44 -23.42
C ILE A 203 -4.67 -16.55 -22.21
N SER A 204 -4.99 -15.27 -22.31
CA SER A 204 -4.87 -14.35 -21.17
C SER A 204 -6.21 -14.20 -20.45
N PHE A 205 -6.17 -14.32 -19.12
CA PHE A 205 -7.36 -14.28 -18.27
C PHE A 205 -7.96 -12.87 -18.19
N GLN A 206 -7.10 -11.88 -17.91
CA GLN A 206 -7.47 -10.46 -17.78
C GLN A 206 -6.61 -9.59 -18.71
N ASP A 207 -7.22 -8.58 -19.30
CA ASP A 207 -6.54 -7.54 -20.07
C ASP A 207 -5.78 -6.54 -19.18
N ASP A 208 -5.11 -5.56 -19.81
CA ASP A 208 -4.34 -4.51 -19.12
C ASP A 208 -5.20 -3.61 -18.24
N ASN A 209 -6.53 -3.59 -18.45
CA ASN A 209 -7.50 -2.87 -17.62
C ASN A 209 -8.11 -3.76 -16.51
N LEU A 210 -7.53 -4.94 -16.28
CA LEU A 210 -7.98 -5.94 -15.31
C LEU A 210 -9.39 -6.49 -15.58
N GLN A 211 -9.87 -6.41 -16.82
CA GLN A 211 -11.15 -7.00 -17.23
C GLN A 211 -10.96 -8.39 -17.80
N VAL A 212 -11.87 -9.32 -17.49
CA VAL A 212 -11.84 -10.67 -18.06
C VAL A 212 -11.99 -10.60 -19.58
N THR A 213 -11.05 -11.24 -20.29
CA THR A 213 -10.98 -11.19 -21.76
C THR A 213 -12.18 -11.86 -22.41
N LYS A 214 -12.46 -11.47 -23.66
CA LYS A 214 -13.53 -12.10 -24.46
C LYS A 214 -13.28 -13.60 -24.67
N GLU A 215 -12.04 -13.96 -24.98
CA GLU A 215 -11.64 -15.36 -25.20
C GLU A 215 -11.99 -16.26 -24.01
N VAL A 216 -11.76 -15.78 -22.78
CA VAL A 216 -12.10 -16.53 -21.57
C VAL A 216 -13.61 -16.61 -21.36
N LYS A 217 -14.34 -15.52 -21.60
CA LYS A 217 -15.81 -15.52 -21.48
C LYS A 217 -16.45 -16.53 -22.43
N ASP A 218 -15.92 -16.65 -23.64
CA ASP A 218 -16.42 -17.58 -24.66
C ASP A 218 -16.17 -19.06 -24.30
N LEU A 219 -15.28 -19.37 -23.34
CA LEU A 219 -15.03 -20.73 -22.86
C LEU A 219 -16.15 -21.28 -21.96
N ASN A 220 -17.05 -20.44 -21.45
CA ASN A 220 -18.17 -20.85 -20.58
C ASN A 220 -17.74 -21.79 -19.44
N ILE A 221 -16.74 -21.37 -18.66
CA ILE A 221 -16.20 -22.15 -17.55
C ILE A 221 -17.33 -22.50 -16.57
N PRO A 222 -17.48 -23.78 -16.17
CA PRO A 222 -18.51 -24.20 -15.20
C PRO A 222 -18.46 -23.38 -13.92
N SER A 223 -19.62 -22.92 -13.46
CA SER A 223 -19.75 -22.08 -12.25
C SER A 223 -19.19 -22.76 -11.00
N GLU A 224 -19.22 -24.10 -10.95
CA GLU A 224 -18.71 -24.92 -9.86
C GLU A 224 -17.18 -24.81 -9.72
N PHE A 225 -16.47 -24.37 -10.75
CA PHE A 225 -15.02 -24.13 -10.70
C PHE A 225 -14.66 -22.70 -10.29
N MET A 226 -15.65 -21.78 -10.30
CA MET A 226 -15.48 -20.35 -10.08
C MET A 226 -15.98 -19.93 -8.69
N THR A 227 -15.47 -20.59 -7.64
CA THR A 227 -15.84 -20.30 -6.25
C THR A 227 -14.97 -19.20 -5.64
N LEU A 228 -15.45 -18.58 -4.56
CA LEU A 228 -14.69 -17.56 -3.83
C LEU A 228 -13.37 -18.14 -3.31
N GLY A 229 -12.28 -17.41 -3.52
CA GLY A 229 -10.91 -17.81 -3.14
C GLY A 229 -10.16 -18.65 -4.18
N VAL A 230 -10.77 -19.02 -5.31
CA VAL A 230 -10.07 -19.80 -6.36
C VAL A 230 -8.99 -18.95 -7.02
N SER A 231 -7.77 -19.50 -7.08
CA SER A 231 -6.67 -18.96 -7.88
C SER A 231 -6.84 -19.29 -9.35
N VAL A 232 -6.57 -18.32 -10.19
CA VAL A 232 -6.62 -18.39 -11.65
C VAL A 232 -5.28 -17.95 -12.19
N PHE A 233 -4.66 -18.81 -12.99
CA PHE A 233 -3.33 -18.63 -13.53
C PHE A 233 -3.36 -18.51 -15.06
N ASP A 234 -2.78 -17.43 -15.59
CA ASP A 234 -2.54 -17.25 -17.03
C ASP A 234 -1.07 -16.95 -17.34
N CYS A 235 -0.62 -17.37 -18.52
CA CYS A 235 0.74 -17.18 -19.00
C CYS A 235 0.81 -16.01 -19.98
N VAL A 236 1.74 -15.07 -19.76
CA VAL A 236 2.01 -13.97 -20.70
C VAL A 236 3.35 -14.19 -21.39
N TYR A 237 3.33 -14.11 -22.72
CA TYR A 237 4.50 -14.26 -23.58
C TYR A 237 5.16 -12.92 -23.90
N GLY A 238 6.50 -12.91 -23.94
CA GLY A 238 7.27 -11.91 -24.66
C GLY A 238 7.54 -12.43 -26.08
N ASP A 239 6.99 -11.74 -27.07
CA ASP A 239 7.05 -12.00 -28.52
C ASP A 239 6.31 -13.24 -29.07
N VAL A 240 5.75 -13.03 -30.27
CA VAL A 240 4.80 -13.89 -31.01
C VAL A 240 5.34 -15.29 -31.39
N ASN A 241 6.63 -15.57 -31.15
CA ASN A 241 7.33 -16.75 -31.64
C ASN A 241 7.94 -17.65 -30.55
N LYS A 242 7.64 -17.44 -29.25
CA LYS A 242 8.17 -18.28 -28.16
C LYS A 242 7.06 -19.10 -27.50
N THR A 243 7.34 -20.38 -27.23
CA THR A 243 6.46 -21.36 -26.58
C THR A 243 6.72 -21.56 -25.08
N GLU A 244 7.63 -20.77 -24.50
CA GLU A 244 7.97 -20.83 -23.07
C GLU A 244 7.30 -19.70 -22.27
N CYS A 245 6.51 -20.08 -21.26
CA CYS A 245 5.83 -19.14 -20.36
C CYS A 245 6.88 -18.32 -19.60
N ARG A 246 6.93 -17.01 -19.84
CA ARG A 246 7.93 -16.11 -19.24
C ARG A 246 7.52 -15.61 -17.86
N THR A 247 6.22 -15.36 -17.69
CA THR A 247 5.63 -14.89 -16.43
C THR A 247 4.27 -15.55 -16.25
N VAL A 248 4.08 -16.18 -15.08
CA VAL A 248 2.77 -16.69 -14.63
C VAL A 248 2.11 -15.58 -13.82
N LYS A 249 0.90 -15.18 -14.21
CA LYS A 249 0.10 -14.20 -13.47
C LYS A 249 -0.96 -14.92 -12.67
N GLU A 250 -1.19 -14.45 -11.44
CA GLU A 250 -2.22 -14.97 -10.56
C GLU A 250 -3.33 -13.95 -10.32
N SER A 251 -4.57 -14.42 -10.43
CA SER A 251 -5.78 -13.70 -10.03
C SER A 251 -6.60 -14.54 -9.06
N ILE A 252 -7.19 -13.91 -8.03
CA ILE A 252 -8.04 -14.58 -7.04
C ILE A 252 -9.49 -14.16 -7.26
N ALA A 253 -10.40 -15.14 -7.33
CA ALA A 253 -11.83 -14.90 -7.39
C ALA A 253 -12.36 -14.37 -6.04
N ILE A 254 -12.90 -13.16 -6.02
CA ILE A 254 -13.60 -12.57 -4.85
C ILE A 254 -15.12 -12.58 -5.02
N GLY A 255 -15.61 -13.20 -6.09
CA GLY A 255 -17.02 -13.42 -6.37
C GLY A 255 -17.22 -14.04 -7.77
N PRO A 256 -18.46 -14.39 -8.16
CA PRO A 256 -18.76 -15.17 -9.36
C PRO A 256 -18.30 -14.56 -10.70
N ASN A 257 -17.87 -13.30 -10.71
CA ASN A 257 -17.28 -12.59 -11.86
C ASN A 257 -16.29 -11.48 -11.45
N ASN A 258 -15.81 -11.52 -10.20
CA ASN A 258 -14.95 -10.46 -9.65
C ASN A 258 -13.59 -11.07 -9.29
N PHE A 259 -12.52 -10.50 -9.83
CA PHE A 259 -11.16 -11.03 -9.66
C PHE A 259 -10.19 -9.94 -9.22
N VAL A 260 -9.27 -10.30 -8.33
CA VAL A 260 -8.17 -9.44 -7.90
C VAL A 260 -6.87 -10.04 -8.41
N ARG A 261 -6.11 -9.30 -9.21
CA ARG A 261 -4.76 -9.68 -9.62
C ARG A 261 -3.82 -9.54 -8.42
N VAL A 262 -3.09 -10.60 -8.06
CA VAL A 262 -2.24 -10.63 -6.85
C VAL A 262 -0.99 -9.77 -7.04
N ASN A 263 -0.41 -9.81 -8.24
CA ASN A 263 0.73 -8.97 -8.65
C ASN A 263 0.49 -8.44 -10.07
N PRO A 264 -0.29 -7.35 -10.25
CA PRO A 264 -0.43 -6.75 -11.56
C PRO A 264 0.91 -6.14 -12.00
N ASP A 265 1.42 -6.56 -13.16
CA ASP A 265 2.74 -6.13 -13.67
C ASP A 265 2.89 -4.60 -13.71
N GLU A 266 1.80 -3.87 -13.98
CA GLU A 266 1.75 -2.42 -13.90
C GLU A 266 0.28 -2.00 -13.69
N VAL A 267 -0.16 -1.78 -12.43
CA VAL A 267 -1.18 -0.73 -12.24
C VAL A 267 -0.38 0.53 -12.05
N ASN A 268 -0.42 1.45 -13.03
CA ASN A 268 0.09 2.79 -12.83
C ASN A 268 -0.80 3.51 -11.80
N VAL A 269 -0.60 3.19 -10.52
CA VAL A 269 -1.16 3.88 -9.37
C VAL A 269 -0.33 5.10 -8.98
N GLY A 270 0.63 5.50 -9.82
CA GLY A 270 1.61 6.54 -9.51
C GLY A 270 2.80 6.04 -8.69
N LYS A 271 3.83 6.88 -8.58
CA LYS A 271 4.99 6.63 -7.72
C LYS A 271 4.61 6.70 -6.24
N THR A 272 5.35 6.02 -5.39
CA THR A 272 5.26 6.25 -3.95
C THR A 272 6.05 7.50 -3.60
N VAL A 273 5.40 8.53 -3.06
CA VAL A 273 6.01 9.83 -2.81
C VAL A 273 5.85 10.17 -1.33
N ILE A 274 6.88 10.70 -0.70
CA ILE A 274 6.80 11.24 0.66
C ILE A 274 7.18 12.71 0.66
N GLN A 275 6.38 13.53 1.34
CA GLN A 275 6.56 14.98 1.40
C GLN A 275 6.60 15.41 2.86
N PHE A 276 7.67 16.09 3.23
CA PHE A 276 7.80 16.75 4.53
C PHE A 276 7.59 18.25 4.35
N TYR A 277 6.65 18.81 5.12
CA TYR A 277 6.45 20.24 5.27
C TYR A 277 6.84 20.62 6.70
N ARG A 278 7.28 21.86 6.90
CA ARG A 278 7.63 22.40 8.23
C ARG A 278 6.61 22.08 9.32
N ARG A 279 5.32 22.01 8.96
CA ARG A 279 4.24 21.79 9.92
C ARG A 279 3.28 20.64 9.59
N ALA A 280 3.62 19.81 8.62
CA ALA A 280 2.79 18.70 8.19
C ALA A 280 3.62 17.68 7.42
N GLY A 281 3.09 16.50 7.21
CA GLY A 281 3.65 15.60 6.23
C GLY A 281 2.56 14.83 5.54
N GLY A 282 2.94 14.19 4.44
CA GLY A 282 2.09 13.22 3.80
C GLY A 282 2.88 12.23 2.99
N MET A 283 2.17 11.19 2.57
CA MET A 283 2.68 10.23 1.61
C MET A 283 1.62 9.80 0.63
N LEU A 284 2.05 9.45 -0.57
CA LEU A 284 1.28 8.82 -1.60
C LEU A 284 1.71 7.36 -1.66
N VAL A 285 0.81 6.42 -1.38
CA VAL A 285 1.09 4.97 -1.45
C VAL A 285 -0.05 4.31 -2.22
N ASN A 286 0.26 3.54 -3.26
CA ASN A 286 -0.75 2.87 -4.10
C ASN A 286 -1.83 3.82 -4.63
N GLY A 287 -1.43 5.05 -4.97
CA GLY A 287 -2.30 6.11 -5.45
C GLY A 287 -3.19 6.75 -4.39
N ASP A 288 -2.93 6.52 -3.11
CA ASP A 288 -3.71 7.06 -1.99
C ASP A 288 -2.89 8.06 -1.18
N ILE A 289 -3.49 9.20 -0.87
CA ILE A 289 -2.85 10.24 -0.08
C ILE A 289 -3.13 10.00 1.40
N TYR A 290 -2.07 9.99 2.18
CA TYR A 290 -2.11 9.99 3.63
C TYR A 290 -1.45 11.26 4.16
N ALA A 291 -1.98 11.82 5.25
CA ALA A 291 -1.55 13.09 5.82
C ALA A 291 -1.42 13.01 7.34
N TRP A 292 -0.54 13.83 7.92
CA TRP A 292 -0.39 14.03 9.36
C TRP A 292 0.15 15.43 9.67
N GLY A 293 0.21 15.77 10.96
CA GLY A 293 0.76 17.03 11.46
C GLY A 293 -0.32 18.01 11.95
N ASN A 294 0.00 19.31 11.94
CA ASN A 294 -0.89 20.32 12.49
C ASN A 294 -2.15 20.48 11.64
N ASN A 295 -3.28 20.13 12.23
CA ASN A 295 -4.59 20.05 11.60
C ASN A 295 -5.46 21.28 11.86
N GLY A 296 -4.88 22.41 12.29
CA GLY A 296 -5.62 23.68 12.44
C GLY A 296 -6.28 24.18 11.15
N LYS A 297 -5.84 23.65 9.99
CA LYS A 297 -6.49 23.86 8.68
C LYS A 297 -7.14 22.62 8.07
N GLY A 298 -7.38 21.55 8.82
CA GLY A 298 -8.08 20.37 8.32
C GLY A 298 -7.30 19.56 7.26
N ILE A 299 -5.96 19.55 7.33
CA ILE A 299 -5.10 18.84 6.38
C ILE A 299 -5.34 17.32 6.35
N THR A 300 -5.87 16.73 7.43
CA THR A 300 -6.21 15.30 7.51
C THR A 300 -7.68 15.01 7.18
N GLY A 301 -8.47 16.04 6.90
CA GLY A 301 -9.93 15.92 6.74
C GLY A 301 -10.70 15.60 8.03
N ILE A 302 -10.02 15.48 9.19
CA ILE A 302 -10.68 15.33 10.49
C ILE A 302 -11.09 16.71 10.99
N GLU A 303 -12.38 16.91 11.28
CA GLU A 303 -12.86 18.12 11.94
C GLU A 303 -12.47 18.08 13.43
N GLY A 304 -11.37 18.74 13.77
CA GLY A 304 -10.91 18.83 15.16
C GLY A 304 -11.64 19.94 15.93
N LYS A 305 -12.37 19.58 17.00
CA LYS A 305 -12.68 20.56 18.07
C LYS A 305 -11.37 20.93 18.78
N LYS A 306 -11.17 22.18 19.20
CA LYS A 306 -9.89 22.69 19.73
C LYS A 306 -9.47 22.19 21.13
N THR A 307 -10.08 21.12 21.65
CA THR A 307 -9.91 20.73 23.07
C THR A 307 -9.81 19.21 23.19
N PHE A 308 -8.59 18.66 23.26
CA PHE A 308 -8.38 17.21 23.34
C PHE A 308 -7.52 16.76 24.53
N THR A 309 -6.59 17.57 25.04
CA THR A 309 -5.71 17.18 26.16
C THR A 309 -6.04 17.83 27.51
N GLY A 310 -7.01 18.75 27.54
CA GLY A 310 -7.45 19.42 28.77
C GLY A 310 -6.56 20.59 29.23
N LYS A 311 -5.48 20.92 28.49
CA LYS A 311 -4.75 22.17 28.67
C LYS A 311 -5.39 23.29 27.85
N VAL A 312 -6.08 24.20 28.55
CA VAL A 312 -6.77 25.35 27.93
C VAL A 312 -5.76 26.48 27.75
N GLU A 313 -4.76 26.30 26.89
CA GLU A 313 -3.97 27.44 26.42
C GLU A 313 -4.69 28.09 25.24
N THR A 314 -4.90 29.41 25.32
CA THR A 314 -5.54 30.17 24.25
C THR A 314 -4.79 29.97 22.95
N ASN A 315 -5.52 29.58 21.89
CA ASN A 315 -5.02 29.42 20.53
C ASN A 315 -4.25 28.11 20.23
N SER A 316 -4.41 27.01 20.96
CA SER A 316 -3.88 25.70 20.51
C SER A 316 -4.63 25.17 19.26
N GLU A 317 -3.92 24.40 18.42
CA GLU A 317 -4.48 23.66 17.28
C GLU A 317 -4.22 22.15 17.42
N PRO A 318 -5.15 21.29 16.96
CA PRO A 318 -4.96 19.84 17.00
C PRO A 318 -3.82 19.42 16.08
N VAL A 319 -2.90 18.62 16.59
CA VAL A 319 -1.83 17.96 15.83
C VAL A 319 -2.15 16.48 15.74
N ILE A 320 -2.28 15.97 14.52
CA ILE A 320 -2.54 14.55 14.28
C ILE A 320 -1.20 13.85 14.12
N ASN A 321 -0.85 12.99 15.08
CA ASN A 321 0.44 12.30 15.11
C ASN A 321 0.43 10.95 14.37
N ALA A 322 -0.54 10.79 13.48
CA ALA A 322 -0.91 9.53 12.91
C ALA A 322 -1.18 9.69 11.43
N ILE A 323 -0.83 8.66 10.67
CA ILE A 323 -1.06 8.61 9.23
C ILE A 323 -2.57 8.51 8.98
N MET A 324 -3.16 9.57 8.46
CA MET A 324 -4.59 9.62 8.15
C MET A 324 -4.82 9.55 6.65
N PRO A 325 -5.56 8.55 6.14
CA PRO A 325 -5.95 8.53 4.74
C PRO A 325 -6.87 9.72 4.41
N LEU A 326 -6.69 10.33 3.25
CA LEU A 326 -7.58 11.36 2.72
C LEU A 326 -8.63 10.73 1.79
N ARG A 327 -9.86 11.24 1.87
CA ARG A 327 -10.96 10.84 0.97
C ARG A 327 -11.14 11.88 -0.12
N ALA A 328 -11.43 11.43 -1.33
CA ALA A 328 -11.81 12.30 -2.44
C ALA A 328 -13.28 12.10 -2.79
N LYS A 329 -13.98 13.18 -3.16
CA LYS A 329 -15.36 13.12 -3.65
C LYS A 329 -15.42 12.35 -4.97
N LEU A 330 -16.37 11.43 -5.10
CA LEU A 330 -16.65 10.71 -6.35
C LEU A 330 -17.56 11.55 -7.25
N TYR A 331 -17.22 11.64 -8.54
CA TYR A 331 -17.92 12.47 -9.54
C TYR A 331 -18.62 11.65 -10.64
N THR A 332 -18.51 10.32 -10.62
CA THR A 332 -19.27 9.48 -11.55
C THR A 332 -20.76 9.57 -11.24
N ASN A 333 -21.58 9.91 -12.25
CA ASN A 333 -23.04 9.90 -12.13
C ASN A 333 -23.50 8.48 -11.75
N ILE A 334 -23.87 8.30 -10.49
CA ILE A 334 -24.65 7.14 -10.06
C ILE A 334 -26.10 7.55 -10.28
N ASN A 335 -26.58 7.57 -11.53
CA ASN A 335 -28.00 7.86 -11.82
C ASN A 335 -28.93 6.69 -11.43
N ASP A 336 -28.43 5.71 -10.68
CA ASP A 336 -29.13 4.47 -10.35
C ASP A 336 -28.90 4.08 -8.88
N VAL A 337 -29.06 5.05 -7.98
CA VAL A 337 -29.01 4.82 -6.51
C VAL A 337 -30.30 4.14 -6.03
N SER A 338 -31.38 4.19 -6.80
CA SER A 338 -32.70 3.67 -6.40
C SER A 338 -32.92 2.18 -6.69
N SER A 339 -32.03 1.47 -7.39
CA SER A 339 -32.33 0.10 -7.87
C SER A 339 -31.31 -0.99 -7.48
N ASN A 340 -30.15 -0.65 -6.89
CA ASN A 340 -29.10 -1.64 -6.59
C ASN A 340 -28.39 -1.38 -5.24
N GLU A 341 -28.51 -2.29 -4.27
CA GLU A 341 -27.84 -2.18 -2.95
C GLU A 341 -26.31 -2.04 -3.06
N ASN A 342 -25.71 -2.61 -4.11
CA ASN A 342 -24.29 -2.48 -4.41
C ASN A 342 -23.84 -1.02 -4.65
N ASN A 343 -24.74 -0.12 -5.06
CA ASN A 343 -24.42 1.29 -5.31
C ASN A 343 -24.44 2.16 -4.05
N LYS A 344 -25.05 1.70 -2.96
CA LYS A 344 -25.09 2.41 -1.67
C LYS A 344 -23.70 2.60 -1.08
N TYR A 345 -22.79 1.65 -1.31
CA TYR A 345 -21.40 1.74 -0.85
C TYR A 345 -20.59 2.80 -1.59
N TYR A 346 -20.92 3.08 -2.85
CA TYR A 346 -20.21 4.11 -3.64
C TYR A 346 -20.70 5.52 -3.33
N ALA A 347 -21.98 5.70 -3.00
CA ALA A 347 -22.55 7.01 -2.67
C ALA A 347 -21.95 7.65 -1.40
N GLN A 348 -21.27 6.86 -0.54
CA GLN A 348 -20.71 7.33 0.73
C GLN A 348 -19.23 7.77 0.67
N ASN A 349 -18.59 7.74 -0.51
CA ASN A 349 -17.16 8.09 -0.67
C ASN A 349 -16.24 7.31 0.29
N TYR A 350 -16.48 6.00 0.47
CA TYR A 350 -15.67 5.16 1.35
C TYR A 350 -14.20 5.08 0.92
N PHE A 351 -13.31 4.96 1.92
CA PHE A 351 -11.86 4.77 1.73
C PHE A 351 -11.52 3.61 0.81
N ASN A 352 -12.31 2.53 0.84
CA ASN A 352 -12.03 1.30 0.09
C ASN A 352 -12.79 1.19 -1.23
N SER A 353 -13.39 2.28 -1.73
CA SER A 353 -14.10 2.23 -3.02
C SER A 353 -13.12 1.93 -4.16
N PRO A 354 -13.33 0.87 -4.97
CA PRO A 354 -12.52 0.63 -6.18
C PRO A 354 -12.65 1.75 -7.22
N LYS A 355 -13.69 2.60 -7.15
CA LYS A 355 -13.92 3.72 -8.07
C LYS A 355 -13.33 5.04 -7.58
N ARG A 356 -12.59 5.05 -6.46
CA ARG A 356 -12.00 6.29 -5.95
C ARG A 356 -10.87 6.80 -6.85
N PRO A 357 -10.72 8.13 -6.97
CA PRO A 357 -9.56 8.71 -7.62
C PRO A 357 -8.27 8.16 -7.00
N LYS A 358 -7.36 7.75 -7.88
CA LYS A 358 -5.97 7.45 -7.54
C LYS A 358 -5.12 8.65 -7.90
N PHE A 359 -4.08 8.92 -7.12
CA PHE A 359 -3.27 10.12 -7.21
C PHE A 359 -1.84 9.81 -7.66
N ILE A 360 -1.19 10.75 -8.33
CA ILE A 360 0.19 10.65 -8.82
C ILE A 360 1.13 11.69 -8.18
N ASP A 361 0.57 12.74 -7.59
CA ASP A 361 1.29 13.76 -6.84
C ASP A 361 0.36 14.41 -5.81
N PHE A 362 0.94 15.01 -4.76
CA PHE A 362 0.19 15.72 -3.73
C PHE A 362 1.05 16.79 -3.06
N PHE A 363 0.40 17.77 -2.44
CA PHE A 363 1.06 18.70 -1.54
C PHE A 363 0.18 19.01 -0.35
N ILE A 364 0.77 18.94 0.83
CA ILE A 364 0.14 19.24 2.11
C ILE A 364 0.91 20.34 2.81
N SER A 365 0.17 21.32 3.30
CA SER A 365 0.71 22.31 4.23
C SER A 365 -0.38 22.82 5.15
N VAL A 366 0.00 23.19 6.37
CA VAL A 366 -0.92 23.78 7.36
C VAL A 366 -1.54 25.08 6.87
N TYR A 367 -0.90 25.81 5.95
CA TYR A 367 -1.44 27.08 5.47
C TYR A 367 -2.49 26.89 4.38
N HIS A 368 -2.33 25.88 3.54
CA HIS A 368 -3.15 25.72 2.35
C HIS A 368 -4.14 24.57 2.48
N GLY A 369 -3.89 23.54 3.29
CA GLY A 369 -4.67 22.30 3.26
C GLY A 369 -3.91 21.20 2.51
N ALA A 370 -4.63 20.25 1.93
CA ALA A 370 -4.10 19.20 1.08
C ALA A 370 -4.64 19.33 -0.34
N CYS A 371 -3.78 19.17 -1.34
CA CYS A 371 -4.17 18.98 -2.73
C CYS A 371 -3.50 17.72 -3.29
N GLY A 372 -4.19 17.03 -4.19
CA GLY A 372 -3.72 15.86 -4.92
C GLY A 372 -4.03 15.97 -6.40
N ILE A 373 -3.15 15.42 -7.24
CA ILE A 373 -3.34 15.28 -8.69
C ILE A 373 -3.69 13.83 -8.99
N SER A 374 -4.83 13.57 -9.63
CA SER A 374 -5.27 12.22 -9.96
C SER A 374 -4.43 11.60 -11.08
N THR A 375 -4.53 10.28 -11.28
CA THR A 375 -3.96 9.57 -12.45
C THR A 375 -4.52 10.06 -13.79
N LYS A 376 -5.60 10.85 -13.78
CA LYS A 376 -6.17 11.52 -14.95
C LYS A 376 -5.72 12.98 -15.07
N GLY A 377 -4.79 13.43 -14.23
CA GLY A 377 -4.33 14.82 -14.17
C GLY A 377 -5.32 15.79 -13.53
N GLU A 378 -6.35 15.31 -12.84
CA GLU A 378 -7.36 16.18 -12.19
C GLU A 378 -6.84 16.71 -10.84
N LEU A 379 -7.07 17.98 -10.54
CA LEU A 379 -6.73 18.55 -9.23
C LEU A 379 -7.87 18.33 -8.23
N TYR A 380 -7.56 17.78 -7.07
CA TYR A 380 -8.47 17.66 -5.92
C TYR A 380 -7.88 18.34 -4.68
N CYS A 381 -8.66 19.12 -3.93
CA CYS A 381 -8.15 19.87 -2.77
C CYS A 381 -9.12 19.90 -1.56
N ASN A 382 -8.58 20.08 -0.33
CA ASN A 382 -9.30 20.29 0.94
C ASN A 382 -8.62 21.38 1.82
N GLY A 383 -9.19 21.70 2.99
CA GLY A 383 -8.63 22.61 4.01
C GLY A 383 -9.62 23.69 4.53
N THR A 384 -9.40 24.27 5.73
CA THR A 384 -10.40 24.95 6.63
C THR A 384 -11.79 25.09 6.04
N THR A 385 -12.64 24.10 6.31
CA THR A 385 -14.10 24.14 6.19
C THR A 385 -14.59 24.58 4.80
N GLY A 386 -15.23 23.69 4.05
CA GLY A 386 -15.87 24.00 2.76
C GLY A 386 -16.92 25.12 2.73
N GLY A 387 -17.03 25.95 3.78
CA GLY A 387 -17.88 27.13 3.87
C GLY A 387 -17.24 28.44 4.39
N SER A 388 -15.97 28.53 4.86
CA SER A 388 -15.48 29.79 5.49
C SER A 388 -14.26 30.50 4.88
N SER A 389 -13.60 29.93 3.86
CA SER A 389 -12.53 30.64 3.11
C SER A 389 -12.95 30.85 1.65
N SER A 390 -13.85 31.80 1.43
CA SER A 390 -14.41 32.13 0.11
C SER A 390 -13.37 32.54 -0.95
N SER A 391 -12.13 32.85 -0.57
CA SER A 391 -11.08 33.33 -1.47
C SER A 391 -10.09 32.28 -1.99
N TRP A 392 -9.88 31.16 -1.29
CA TRP A 392 -8.80 30.20 -1.63
C TRP A 392 -9.26 28.95 -2.35
N TYR A 393 -10.57 28.71 -2.45
CA TYR A 393 -11.14 27.51 -3.08
C TYR A 393 -12.45 27.78 -3.81
N SER A 394 -12.57 28.97 -4.42
CA SER A 394 -13.75 29.38 -5.20
C SER A 394 -14.08 28.45 -6.36
N ASP A 395 -13.08 27.78 -6.93
CA ASP A 395 -13.23 26.98 -8.16
C ASP A 395 -13.23 25.46 -7.93
N LEU A 396 -13.37 24.98 -6.69
CA LEU A 396 -13.70 23.56 -6.46
C LEU A 396 -15.21 23.35 -6.64
N ASP A 397 -15.64 22.13 -6.94
CA ASP A 397 -17.07 21.81 -6.99
C ASP A 397 -17.81 22.27 -5.72
N GLY A 398 -18.89 23.04 -5.91
CA GLY A 398 -19.43 24.00 -4.94
C GLY A 398 -20.69 23.57 -4.18
N VAL A 399 -21.23 22.37 -4.42
CA VAL A 399 -22.48 21.93 -3.76
C VAL A 399 -22.17 21.10 -2.51
N ASN A 400 -22.56 21.63 -1.34
CA ASN A 400 -22.51 20.96 -0.02
C ASN A 400 -21.16 20.35 0.36
N ARG A 401 -20.13 21.18 0.50
CA ARG A 401 -18.81 20.74 0.96
C ARG A 401 -18.83 20.44 2.47
N GLN A 402 -18.86 19.16 2.83
CA GLN A 402 -18.52 18.69 4.17
C GLN A 402 -16.98 18.62 4.26
N GLY A 403 -16.36 19.30 5.23
CA GLY A 403 -14.92 19.62 5.25
C GLY A 403 -13.93 18.45 5.25
N GLU A 404 -14.39 17.21 5.10
CA GLU A 404 -13.62 15.98 5.24
C GLU A 404 -13.13 15.37 3.91
N LEU A 405 -13.53 15.93 2.75
CA LEU A 405 -13.21 15.40 1.42
C LEU A 405 -12.27 16.34 0.64
N LEU A 406 -11.49 15.75 -0.26
CA LEU A 406 -10.84 16.43 -1.38
C LEU A 406 -11.87 16.61 -2.50
N TYR A 407 -12.06 17.86 -2.94
CA TYR A 407 -13.01 18.23 -3.99
C TYR A 407 -12.27 18.56 -5.28
N ARG A 408 -12.80 18.10 -6.42
CA ARG A 408 -12.20 18.35 -7.73
C ARG A 408 -12.33 19.82 -8.12
N SER A 409 -11.28 20.34 -8.75
CA SER A 409 -11.26 21.65 -9.39
C SER A 409 -12.11 21.67 -10.67
N ASN A 410 -12.85 22.76 -10.87
CA ASN A 410 -13.56 23.05 -12.13
C ASN A 410 -12.62 23.56 -13.23
N ARG A 411 -11.35 23.84 -12.91
CA ARG A 411 -10.34 24.33 -13.86
C ARG A 411 -9.46 23.19 -14.38
N PHE A 412 -8.93 22.39 -13.47
CA PHE A 412 -8.08 21.24 -13.78
C PHE A 412 -8.87 19.94 -13.61
N ASP A 413 -9.77 19.71 -14.56
CA ASP A 413 -10.73 18.60 -14.61
C ASP A 413 -10.23 17.40 -15.44
N GLY A 414 -8.97 17.44 -15.91
CA GLY A 414 -8.36 16.38 -16.71
C GLY A 414 -8.92 16.20 -18.14
N SER A 415 -9.82 17.07 -18.59
CA SER A 415 -10.51 16.92 -19.90
C SER A 415 -9.62 17.19 -21.11
N THR A 416 -8.55 17.98 -20.96
CA THR A 416 -7.60 18.35 -22.01
C THR A 416 -6.19 18.41 -21.43
N GLU A 417 -5.15 18.37 -22.27
CA GLU A 417 -3.75 18.39 -21.83
C GLU A 417 -3.41 19.60 -20.91
N SER A 418 -3.85 20.80 -21.27
CA SER A 418 -3.66 22.02 -20.45
C SER A 418 -4.48 22.05 -19.16
N LYS A 419 -5.44 21.14 -19.03
CA LYS A 419 -6.23 20.91 -17.82
C LYS A 419 -5.81 19.66 -17.05
N ARG A 420 -4.79 18.94 -17.53
CA ARG A 420 -4.15 17.82 -16.83
C ARG A 420 -2.89 18.34 -16.16
N LEU A 421 -2.75 18.05 -14.89
CA LEU A 421 -1.59 18.41 -14.08
C LEU A 421 -0.67 17.21 -13.87
N LYS A 422 0.62 17.50 -13.68
CA LYS A 422 1.67 16.54 -13.31
C LYS A 422 2.21 16.78 -11.90
N LYS A 423 2.31 18.05 -11.48
CA LYS A 423 2.87 18.40 -10.17
C LYS A 423 2.19 19.61 -9.55
N VAL A 424 2.07 19.59 -8.23
CA VAL A 424 1.47 20.68 -7.43
C VAL A 424 2.32 20.98 -6.21
N PHE A 425 2.45 22.26 -5.87
CA PHE A 425 2.84 22.69 -4.53
C PHE A 425 2.30 24.08 -4.22
N ALA A 426 2.41 24.50 -2.96
CA ALA A 426 2.19 25.88 -2.57
C ALA A 426 3.40 26.44 -1.85
N ASN A 427 3.71 27.71 -2.11
CA ASN A 427 4.69 28.46 -1.36
C ASN A 427 4.09 29.82 -0.94
N ASN A 428 4.23 30.17 0.33
CA ASN A 428 3.59 31.33 0.94
C ASN A 428 2.04 31.34 0.88
N GLN A 429 1.42 32.08 -0.05
CA GLN A 429 -0.04 32.19 -0.23
C GLN A 429 -0.46 31.89 -1.68
N ILE A 430 0.40 31.17 -2.42
CA ILE A 430 0.23 30.93 -3.85
C ILE A 430 0.53 29.46 -4.17
N TRP A 431 -0.37 28.88 -4.94
CA TRP A 431 -0.25 27.56 -5.54
C TRP A 431 0.41 27.66 -6.91
N HIS A 432 1.23 26.64 -7.21
CA HIS A 432 1.85 26.41 -8.50
C HIS A 432 1.48 25.03 -9.01
N PHE A 433 1.11 24.97 -10.29
CA PHE A 433 0.66 23.75 -10.94
C PHE A 433 1.43 23.57 -12.25
N LEU A 434 2.12 22.45 -12.39
CA LEU A 434 2.73 22.05 -13.66
C LEU A 434 1.71 21.23 -14.46
N SER A 435 1.35 21.69 -15.65
CA SER A 435 0.46 20.98 -16.56
C SER A 435 1.21 20.02 -17.48
N GLU A 436 0.52 19.03 -18.05
CA GLU A 436 1.08 18.11 -19.04
C GLU A 436 1.63 18.84 -20.29
N ASP A 437 1.05 20.00 -20.62
CA ASP A 437 1.47 20.86 -21.74
C ASP A 437 2.81 21.59 -21.50
N GLY A 438 3.42 21.41 -20.32
CA GLY A 438 4.70 21.98 -19.94
C GLY A 438 4.64 23.43 -19.49
N LYS A 439 3.46 23.99 -19.22
CA LYS A 439 3.29 25.32 -18.61
C LYS A 439 3.08 25.24 -17.11
N VAL A 440 3.49 26.29 -16.42
CA VAL A 440 3.27 26.46 -14.98
C VAL A 440 2.16 27.47 -14.74
N TYR A 441 1.09 27.03 -14.09
CA TYR A 441 -0.06 27.83 -13.70
C TYR A 441 0.03 28.25 -12.26
N ARG A 442 -0.64 29.36 -11.92
CA ARG A 442 -0.59 29.97 -10.58
C ARG A 442 -1.96 30.34 -10.04
N TRP A 443 -2.14 30.22 -8.73
CA TRP A 443 -3.39 30.59 -8.05
C TRP A 443 -3.14 31.07 -6.63
N GLY A 444 -3.65 32.26 -6.29
CA GLY A 444 -3.60 32.78 -4.93
C GLY A 444 -3.11 34.21 -4.85
N THR A 445 -2.53 34.60 -3.73
CA THR A 445 -2.11 35.99 -3.49
C THR A 445 -0.65 36.19 -3.92
N PRO A 446 -0.37 37.15 -4.81
CA PRO A 446 0.99 37.46 -5.20
C PRO A 446 1.71 38.16 -4.05
N SER A 447 2.76 37.53 -3.57
CA SER A 447 3.65 38.11 -2.57
C SER A 447 5.08 37.67 -2.83
N SER A 448 6.04 38.55 -2.53
CA SER A 448 7.48 38.25 -2.59
C SER A 448 7.94 37.71 -3.95
N GLY A 449 7.32 38.14 -5.05
CA GLY A 449 7.65 37.73 -6.41
C GLY A 449 7.34 36.27 -6.77
N PHE A 450 6.73 35.48 -5.87
CA PHE A 450 6.44 34.06 -6.12
C PHE A 450 5.43 33.83 -7.24
N ALA A 451 4.65 34.85 -7.59
CA ALA A 451 3.76 34.79 -8.74
C ALA A 451 4.50 34.62 -10.07
N GLY A 452 5.77 35.04 -10.20
CA GLY A 452 6.47 34.94 -11.48
C GLY A 452 5.93 35.93 -12.52
N ASN A 453 5.36 37.07 -12.12
CA ASN A 453 4.75 38.05 -13.02
C ASN A 453 5.53 39.37 -13.09
N ASP A 454 6.85 39.35 -12.93
CA ASP A 454 7.76 40.51 -12.95
C ASP A 454 7.63 41.50 -11.77
N TYR A 455 6.61 41.37 -10.93
CA TYR A 455 6.39 42.30 -9.81
C TYR A 455 6.41 41.58 -8.47
N PHE A 456 6.82 42.33 -7.44
CA PHE A 456 6.94 41.80 -6.08
C PHE A 456 5.57 41.40 -5.51
N ASN A 457 4.56 42.28 -5.64
CA ASN A 457 3.21 42.09 -5.08
C ASN A 457 2.10 42.55 -6.07
N ARG A 458 2.20 42.25 -7.38
CA ARG A 458 1.14 42.64 -8.33
C ARG A 458 0.12 41.51 -8.51
N SER A 459 -1.17 41.85 -8.44
CA SER A 459 -2.28 40.96 -8.79
C SER A 459 -2.11 40.32 -10.18
N PHE A 460 -2.61 39.11 -10.33
CA PHE A 460 -2.65 38.38 -11.58
C PHE A 460 -4.00 37.67 -11.72
N ILE A 461 -4.33 37.24 -12.93
CA ILE A 461 -5.52 36.44 -13.17
C ILE A 461 -5.25 35.02 -12.67
N ASN A 462 -6.02 34.54 -11.70
CA ASN A 462 -5.89 33.18 -11.20
C ASN A 462 -6.00 32.15 -12.35
N TYR A 463 -5.18 31.11 -12.27
CA TYR A 463 -5.02 30.08 -13.30
C TYR A 463 -4.49 30.60 -14.64
N SER A 464 -3.87 31.78 -14.66
CA SER A 464 -2.97 32.15 -15.76
C SER A 464 -1.68 31.34 -15.67
N SER A 465 -1.09 31.04 -16.83
CA SER A 465 0.28 30.54 -16.89
C SER A 465 1.27 31.65 -16.56
N ILE A 466 2.44 31.28 -16.07
CA ILE A 466 3.58 32.18 -15.93
C ILE A 466 4.09 32.54 -17.34
N ASP A 467 4.22 33.84 -17.61
CA ASP A 467 4.65 34.32 -18.92
C ASP A 467 6.10 33.91 -19.21
N ASN A 468 6.39 33.57 -20.46
CA ASN A 468 7.71 33.13 -20.94
C ASN A 468 8.30 31.88 -20.23
N LEU A 469 7.47 31.12 -19.51
CA LEU A 469 7.86 29.86 -18.89
C LEU A 469 7.05 28.71 -19.52
N SER A 470 7.72 27.90 -20.33
CA SER A 470 7.11 26.78 -21.05
C SER A 470 8.11 25.64 -21.25
N ASN A 471 7.65 24.49 -21.73
CA ASN A 471 8.45 23.29 -21.90
C ASN A 471 9.08 22.78 -20.57
N ILE A 472 8.40 23.05 -19.46
CA ILE A 472 8.83 22.64 -18.12
C ILE A 472 8.56 21.15 -17.93
N ASP A 473 9.56 20.46 -17.40
CA ASP A 473 9.50 19.04 -17.08
C ASP A 473 9.18 18.81 -15.60
N ASP A 474 9.79 19.62 -14.71
CA ASP A 474 9.54 19.54 -13.28
C ASP A 474 9.59 20.91 -12.58
N ILE A 475 8.89 21.03 -11.45
CA ILE A 475 8.88 22.20 -10.56
C ILE A 475 9.12 21.80 -9.11
N THR A 476 9.80 22.66 -8.36
CA THR A 476 10.10 22.43 -6.94
C THR A 476 10.25 23.75 -6.18
N TYR A 477 10.51 23.68 -4.88
CA TYR A 477 10.46 24.83 -3.97
C TYR A 477 11.49 24.72 -2.85
N ILE A 478 11.82 25.86 -2.25
CA ILE A 478 12.47 25.95 -0.95
C ILE A 478 11.45 26.54 0.03
N LEU A 479 11.20 25.89 1.16
CA LEU A 479 10.19 26.31 2.14
C LEU A 479 10.73 27.15 3.29
N THR A 480 12.06 27.15 3.48
CA THR A 480 12.67 27.83 4.62
C THR A 480 12.54 29.33 4.51
N ILE A 481 11.83 29.94 5.46
CA ILE A 481 11.67 31.40 5.58
C ILE A 481 13.05 32.06 5.55
N GLY A 482 13.17 33.09 4.71
CA GLY A 482 14.43 33.78 4.45
C GLY A 482 15.20 33.17 3.28
N PHE A 483 14.92 31.94 2.85
CA PHE A 483 15.58 31.28 1.73
C PHE A 483 14.60 30.81 0.65
N ARG A 484 13.30 31.07 0.80
CA ARG A 484 12.27 30.56 -0.10
C ARG A 484 12.49 31.02 -1.53
N ARG A 485 12.46 30.06 -2.44
CA ARG A 485 12.52 30.24 -3.88
C ARG A 485 11.65 29.18 -4.55
N ILE A 486 11.35 29.42 -5.81
CA ILE A 486 10.75 28.44 -6.69
C ILE A 486 11.76 28.08 -7.76
N GLY A 487 11.86 26.78 -8.04
CA GLY A 487 12.71 26.21 -9.07
C GLY A 487 11.86 25.51 -10.12
N ALA A 488 12.30 25.56 -11.37
CA ALA A 488 11.77 24.72 -12.44
C ALA A 488 12.94 24.20 -13.29
N ILE A 489 12.75 23.05 -13.92
CA ILE A 489 13.65 22.48 -14.90
C ILE A 489 12.88 22.22 -16.19
N ASP A 490 13.43 22.64 -17.33
CA ASP A 490 12.84 22.36 -18.63
C ASP A 490 13.30 21.02 -19.21
N LYS A 491 12.63 20.54 -20.26
CA LYS A 491 12.99 19.28 -20.94
C LYS A 491 14.38 19.29 -21.58
N ASN A 492 15.04 20.44 -21.68
CA ASN A 492 16.41 20.58 -22.17
C ASN A 492 17.45 20.60 -21.05
N GLY A 493 17.01 20.40 -19.80
CA GLY A 493 17.85 20.41 -18.61
C GLY A 493 18.29 21.80 -18.15
N ASP A 494 17.60 22.87 -18.57
CA ASP A 494 17.83 24.23 -18.11
C ASP A 494 17.02 24.53 -16.85
N ILE A 495 17.67 25.16 -15.86
CA ILE A 495 17.03 25.53 -14.59
C ILE A 495 16.55 26.98 -14.64
N PHE A 496 15.37 27.21 -14.06
CA PHE A 496 14.77 28.52 -13.85
C PHE A 496 14.51 28.75 -12.36
N ILE A 497 14.81 29.94 -11.85
CA ILE A 497 14.62 30.31 -10.44
C ILE A 497 13.89 31.64 -10.34
N TRP A 498 12.93 31.74 -9.42
CA TRP A 498 12.26 33.00 -9.07
C TRP A 498 11.75 33.03 -7.62
N GLY A 499 11.21 34.19 -7.24
CA GLY A 499 10.82 34.52 -5.88
C GLY A 499 11.93 35.30 -5.17
N ALA A 500 11.53 36.26 -4.34
CA ALA A 500 12.40 37.16 -3.63
C ALA A 500 11.81 37.43 -2.24
N GLU A 501 12.07 36.53 -1.29
CA GLU A 501 11.74 36.77 0.12
C GLU A 501 12.85 37.57 0.80
N GLY A 502 12.52 38.49 1.71
CA GLY A 502 13.51 39.15 2.57
C GLY A 502 14.43 40.18 1.89
N VAL A 503 14.09 40.67 0.70
CA VAL A 503 14.85 41.75 0.05
C VAL A 503 14.42 43.11 0.62
N ASN A 504 15.38 43.85 1.19
CA ASN A 504 15.15 45.23 1.62
C ASN A 504 14.83 46.10 0.39
N GLY A 505 13.57 46.51 0.22
CA GLY A 505 13.17 47.51 -0.79
C GLY A 505 12.22 47.08 -1.91
N ASN A 506 11.40 46.03 -1.75
CA ASN A 506 10.35 45.62 -2.72
C ASN A 506 10.85 45.37 -4.18
N SER A 507 12.16 45.26 -4.41
CA SER A 507 12.74 45.10 -5.75
C SER A 507 13.27 43.68 -5.94
N CYS A 508 12.85 43.05 -7.03
CA CYS A 508 13.38 41.77 -7.49
C CYS A 508 14.55 41.90 -8.47
N THR A 509 14.84 43.12 -8.90
CA THR A 509 15.78 43.40 -9.98
C THR A 509 17.21 43.43 -9.42
N ARG A 510 18.08 42.61 -10.01
CA ARG A 510 19.51 42.53 -9.69
C ARG A 510 20.34 42.84 -10.92
N ASN A 511 21.39 43.63 -10.74
CA ASN A 511 22.26 44.06 -11.83
C ASN A 511 23.63 43.39 -11.70
N PHE A 512 24.01 42.62 -12.72
CA PHE A 512 25.31 41.95 -12.79
C PHE A 512 25.98 42.27 -14.12
N ASN A 513 27.21 42.78 -14.08
CA ASN A 513 28.01 43.07 -15.27
C ASN A 513 27.25 43.90 -16.33
N GLY A 514 26.50 44.91 -15.89
CA GLY A 514 25.70 45.80 -16.76
C GLY A 514 24.40 45.18 -17.30
N LYS A 515 24.05 43.94 -16.94
CA LYS A 515 22.77 43.30 -17.28
C LYS A 515 21.85 43.22 -16.07
N SER A 516 20.55 43.42 -16.32
CA SER A 516 19.51 43.38 -15.29
C SER A 516 18.74 42.06 -15.35
N TYR A 517 18.51 41.44 -14.20
CA TYR A 517 17.74 40.20 -14.05
C TYR A 517 16.64 40.41 -13.02
N ASN A 518 15.40 40.08 -13.37
CA ASN A 518 14.24 40.26 -12.49
C ASN A 518 13.79 38.95 -11.87
N PHE A 519 14.14 38.70 -10.60
CA PHE A 519 13.78 37.46 -9.91
C PHE A 519 12.31 37.38 -9.46
N CYS A 520 11.47 38.36 -9.82
CA CYS A 520 10.01 38.25 -9.72
C CYS A 520 9.39 37.58 -10.95
N SER A 521 10.20 37.26 -11.97
CA SER A 521 9.87 36.36 -13.07
C SER A 521 10.87 35.20 -13.10
N ALA A 522 10.49 34.12 -13.77
CA ALA A 522 11.33 32.94 -13.90
C ALA A 522 12.64 33.28 -14.65
N GLN A 523 13.75 33.31 -13.92
CA GLN A 523 15.07 33.61 -14.49
C GLN A 523 15.80 32.31 -14.80
N LYS A 524 16.14 32.10 -16.08
CA LYS A 524 17.03 31.01 -16.48
C LYS A 524 18.40 31.20 -15.83
N VAL A 525 18.95 30.14 -15.25
CA VAL A 525 20.30 30.11 -14.70
C VAL A 525 21.30 30.10 -15.85
N VAL A 526 22.11 31.16 -15.94
CA VAL A 526 23.09 31.37 -17.01
C VAL A 526 24.39 31.93 -16.43
N SER A 527 25.48 31.92 -17.20
CA SER A 527 26.77 32.46 -16.75
C SER A 527 26.74 33.94 -16.37
N GLY A 528 25.81 34.71 -16.93
CA GLY A 528 25.63 36.12 -16.63
C GLY A 528 25.03 36.43 -15.25
N ASN A 529 24.23 35.52 -14.68
CA ASN A 529 23.57 35.70 -13.38
C ASN A 529 24.01 34.68 -12.31
N SER A 530 25.03 33.88 -12.61
CA SER A 530 25.58 32.88 -11.70
C SER A 530 27.10 32.97 -11.55
N ASN A 531 27.66 32.19 -10.63
CA ASN A 531 29.11 32.05 -10.40
C ASN A 531 29.81 31.10 -11.40
N MET A 532 29.08 30.36 -12.23
CA MET A 532 29.65 29.39 -13.17
C MET A 532 29.67 29.92 -14.60
N SER A 533 30.82 29.78 -15.29
CA SER A 533 30.96 30.20 -16.70
C SER A 533 30.25 29.27 -17.68
N ASN A 534 30.17 27.98 -17.36
CA ASN A 534 29.46 26.97 -18.13
C ASN A 534 28.44 26.26 -17.23
N ILE A 535 27.16 26.36 -17.57
CA ILE A 535 26.08 25.77 -16.77
C ILE A 535 25.83 24.34 -17.28
N PRO A 536 25.94 23.31 -16.42
CA PRO A 536 25.62 21.94 -16.80
C PRO A 536 24.17 21.80 -17.26
N LYS A 537 23.90 20.71 -18.00
CA LYS A 537 22.52 20.27 -18.26
C LYS A 537 22.07 19.32 -17.17
N PHE A 538 20.89 19.57 -16.63
CA PHE A 538 20.35 18.85 -15.50
C PHE A 538 19.26 17.85 -15.91
N VAL A 539 19.09 16.79 -15.13
CA VAL A 539 18.04 15.77 -15.30
C VAL A 539 17.05 15.75 -14.14
N SER A 540 17.40 16.36 -13.00
CA SER A 540 16.49 16.49 -11.87
C SER A 540 16.79 17.75 -11.06
N LEU A 541 15.76 18.26 -10.38
CA LEU A 541 15.83 19.40 -9.48
C LEU A 541 14.91 19.16 -8.28
N ARG A 542 15.47 19.18 -7.07
CA ARG A 542 14.73 18.97 -5.82
C ARG A 542 14.96 20.10 -4.84
N GLY A 543 13.95 20.40 -4.04
CA GLY A 543 14.03 21.35 -2.94
C GLY A 543 14.77 20.73 -1.75
N GLY A 544 15.80 21.40 -1.25
CA GLY A 544 16.38 21.14 0.07
C GLY A 544 15.79 22.09 1.12
N VAL A 545 16.39 22.10 2.31
CA VAL A 545 15.97 23.01 3.38
C VAL A 545 16.15 24.47 2.97
N ASP A 546 17.29 24.89 2.42
CA ASP A 546 17.59 26.30 2.08
C ASP A 546 18.25 26.50 0.72
N ALA A 547 18.41 25.42 -0.05
CA ALA A 547 18.99 25.41 -1.38
C ALA A 547 18.34 24.31 -2.21
N PHE A 548 18.44 24.40 -3.53
CA PHE A 548 18.06 23.30 -4.41
C PHE A 548 19.22 22.31 -4.56
N ILE A 549 18.88 21.05 -4.80
CA ILE A 549 19.80 20.01 -5.26
C ILE A 549 19.42 19.64 -6.69
N ALA A 550 20.36 19.80 -7.61
CA ALA A 550 20.21 19.39 -8.99
C ALA A 550 21.17 18.25 -9.31
N GLN A 551 20.76 17.33 -10.17
CA GLN A 551 21.64 16.29 -10.71
C GLN A 551 21.84 16.54 -12.20
N ASP A 552 23.10 16.51 -12.64
CA ASP A 552 23.43 16.66 -14.05
C ASP A 552 23.28 15.35 -14.85
N VAL A 553 23.42 15.43 -16.17
CA VAL A 553 23.36 14.27 -17.08
C VAL A 553 24.43 13.20 -16.82
N ASN A 554 25.52 13.54 -16.10
CA ASN A 554 26.58 12.60 -15.73
C ASN A 554 26.33 11.94 -14.38
N GLY A 555 25.27 12.35 -13.67
CA GLY A 555 24.93 11.89 -12.33
C GLY A 555 25.60 12.68 -11.21
N ASP A 556 26.34 13.75 -11.52
CA ASP A 556 26.98 14.61 -10.52
C ASP A 556 25.96 15.59 -9.91
N PHE A 557 26.04 15.77 -8.59
CA PHE A 557 25.11 16.63 -7.85
C PHE A 557 25.65 18.04 -7.63
N TYR A 558 24.73 19.01 -7.68
CA TYR A 558 25.00 20.43 -7.49
C TYR A 558 24.05 21.01 -6.47
N LYS A 559 24.60 21.82 -5.56
CA LYS A 559 23.84 22.72 -4.71
C LYS A 559 23.62 24.03 -5.45
N ILE A 560 22.37 24.50 -5.49
CA ILE A 560 22.01 25.76 -6.12
C ILE A 560 21.31 26.66 -5.10
N LYS A 561 21.88 27.82 -4.81
CA LYS A 561 21.31 28.78 -3.85
C LYS A 561 21.40 30.20 -4.38
N GLN A 562 20.59 31.09 -3.82
CA GLN A 562 20.63 32.52 -4.11
C GLN A 562 20.30 33.31 -2.85
N GLY A 563 21.25 34.12 -2.37
CA GLY A 563 21.03 34.98 -1.21
C GLY A 563 20.01 36.09 -1.46
N ASN A 564 19.57 36.73 -0.38
CA ASN A 564 18.59 37.83 -0.44
C ASN A 564 19.24 39.20 -0.72
N ASN A 565 20.57 39.31 -0.64
CA ASN A 565 21.25 40.53 -1.02
C ASN A 565 21.10 40.71 -2.55
N THR A 566 20.75 41.91 -2.98
CA THR A 566 20.57 42.23 -4.41
C THR A 566 21.86 42.10 -5.22
N ASN A 567 23.01 42.06 -4.54
CA ASN A 567 24.32 41.81 -5.14
C ASN A 567 24.68 40.32 -5.27
N ASP A 568 23.90 39.41 -4.66
CA ASP A 568 24.21 37.98 -4.70
C ASP A 568 23.77 37.38 -6.03
N LYS A 569 24.72 36.77 -6.74
CA LYS A 569 24.45 35.91 -7.90
C LYS A 569 23.85 34.58 -7.46
N ILE A 570 23.36 33.80 -8.43
CA ILE A 570 23.03 32.40 -8.21
C ILE A 570 24.35 31.63 -8.02
N GLU A 571 24.48 30.93 -6.90
CA GLU A 571 25.64 30.12 -6.60
C GLU A 571 25.34 28.66 -6.90
N LEU A 572 26.15 28.07 -7.77
CA LEU A 572 26.21 26.65 -8.06
C LEU A 572 27.51 26.11 -7.46
N GLU A 573 27.39 25.07 -6.63
CA GLU A 573 28.51 24.39 -5.97
C GLU A 573 28.42 22.90 -6.29
N SER A 574 29.48 22.34 -6.89
CA SER A 574 29.57 20.89 -7.13
C SER A 574 29.73 20.16 -5.81
N ILE A 575 28.81 19.25 -5.51
CA ILE A 575 28.88 18.43 -4.30
C ILE A 575 30.10 17.53 -4.33
N LYS A 576 30.45 16.97 -5.49
CA LYS A 576 31.64 16.13 -5.70
C LYS A 576 32.95 16.83 -5.33
N GLU A 577 33.08 18.11 -5.68
CA GLU A 577 34.25 18.90 -5.28
C GLU A 577 34.17 19.29 -3.80
N LYS A 578 32.98 19.65 -3.31
CA LYS A 578 32.77 20.00 -1.90
C LYS A 578 33.14 18.87 -0.96
N ILE A 579 32.73 17.63 -1.25
CA ILE A 579 33.02 16.51 -0.34
C ILE A 579 34.52 16.22 -0.20
N LYS A 580 35.38 16.61 -1.15
CA LYS A 580 36.84 16.43 -1.03
C LYS A 580 37.46 17.20 0.13
N SER A 581 36.80 18.25 0.62
CA SER A 581 37.27 19.00 1.79
C SER A 581 37.03 18.28 3.12
N TYR A 582 36.27 17.18 3.12
CA TYR A 582 35.93 16.43 4.33
C TYR A 582 37.10 15.51 4.72
N ASN A 583 37.91 15.92 5.69
CA ASN A 583 39.05 15.16 6.20
C ASN A 583 39.01 15.08 7.73
N ASP A 584 38.01 14.39 8.26
CA ASP A 584 37.77 14.24 9.69
C ASP A 584 38.37 12.94 10.25
N THR A 585 38.65 12.89 11.56
CA THR A 585 39.04 11.64 12.25
C THR A 585 37.87 10.66 12.31
N ASN A 586 36.63 11.16 12.35
CA ASN A 586 35.46 10.31 12.17
C ASN A 586 35.30 9.94 10.69
N SER A 587 35.39 8.63 10.40
CA SER A 587 35.27 8.06 9.06
C SER A 587 33.99 8.45 8.31
N ILE A 588 32.90 8.78 9.00
CA ILE A 588 31.63 9.22 8.40
C ILE A 588 31.78 10.62 7.76
N ARG A 589 32.65 11.49 8.31
CA ARG A 589 33.00 12.81 7.75
C ARG A 589 34.36 12.80 7.05
N LYS A 590 34.81 11.64 6.59
CA LYS A 590 36.07 11.51 5.87
C LYS A 590 35.81 11.09 4.44
N TYR A 591 36.20 11.93 3.49
CA TYR A 591 36.22 11.60 2.07
C TYR A 591 37.16 10.42 1.79
N ASP A 592 36.69 9.48 0.99
CA ASP A 592 37.46 8.35 0.46
C ASP A 592 37.41 8.38 -1.07
N PRO A 593 38.51 8.72 -1.75
CA PRO A 593 38.51 8.83 -3.21
C PRO A 593 38.19 7.52 -3.94
N LYS A 594 38.35 6.36 -3.28
CA LYS A 594 38.02 5.06 -3.87
C LYS A 594 36.53 4.73 -3.78
N LYS A 595 35.81 5.35 -2.85
CA LYS A 595 34.40 5.02 -2.57
C LYS A 595 33.43 6.15 -2.91
N ASP A 596 33.88 7.40 -2.81
CA ASP A 596 33.07 8.62 -2.99
C ASP A 596 33.28 9.28 -4.36
N ASN A 597 33.81 8.53 -5.33
CA ASN A 597 33.90 8.93 -6.75
C ASN A 597 32.51 9.09 -7.38
N ARG A 598 31.53 8.27 -6.96
CA ARG A 598 30.15 8.27 -7.41
C ARG A 598 29.19 8.40 -6.23
N ILE A 599 28.36 9.43 -6.29
CA ILE A 599 27.30 9.72 -5.33
C ILE A 599 25.99 9.24 -5.93
N ILE A 600 25.14 8.57 -5.15
CA ILE A 600 23.82 8.10 -5.58
C ILE A 600 22.68 8.91 -4.95
N SER A 601 22.92 9.56 -3.81
CA SER A 601 21.99 10.52 -3.20
C SER A 601 22.75 11.57 -2.42
N ALA A 602 22.25 12.81 -2.42
CA ALA A 602 22.77 13.90 -1.60
C ALA A 602 21.67 14.88 -1.21
N ASP A 603 21.85 15.54 -0.07
CA ASP A 603 21.03 16.66 0.40
C ASP A 603 21.90 17.66 1.17
N ILE A 604 21.37 18.86 1.39
CA ILE A 604 22.04 19.96 2.06
C ILE A 604 21.74 19.90 3.56
N ALA A 605 22.78 19.73 4.35
CA ALA A 605 22.71 19.66 5.81
C ALA A 605 23.46 20.84 6.45
N ARG A 606 23.11 21.16 7.68
CA ARG A 606 23.88 22.12 8.48
C ARG A 606 25.10 21.45 9.09
N THR A 607 26.23 22.13 9.09
CA THR A 607 27.34 21.75 9.97
C THR A 607 26.99 22.04 11.43
N ILE A 608 27.77 21.52 12.37
CA ILE A 608 27.62 21.84 13.81
C ILE A 608 27.73 23.36 14.05
N ASP A 609 28.54 24.07 13.26
CA ASP A 609 28.70 25.52 13.37
C ASP A 609 27.48 26.28 12.79
N ASP A 610 26.88 25.76 11.71
CA ASP A 610 25.67 26.33 11.12
C ASP A 610 24.45 26.16 12.03
N LEU A 611 24.37 25.07 12.80
CA LEU A 611 23.31 24.86 13.80
C LEU A 611 23.32 25.96 14.89
N ASN A 612 24.49 26.54 15.16
CA ASN A 612 24.60 27.68 16.07
C ASN A 612 24.24 29.04 15.42
N ASN A 613 24.03 29.07 14.09
CA ASN A 613 23.77 30.28 13.30
C ASN A 613 22.65 30.03 12.26
N PRO A 614 21.40 29.75 12.68
CA PRO A 614 20.34 29.26 11.78
C PRO A 614 19.92 30.26 10.68
N SER A 615 20.25 31.54 10.82
CA SER A 615 19.99 32.58 9.82
C SER A 615 20.91 32.53 8.59
N ARG A 616 21.94 31.67 8.60
CA ARG A 616 22.84 31.47 7.46
C ARG A 616 22.38 30.28 6.62
N PHE A 617 22.70 30.34 5.32
CA PHE A 617 22.63 29.16 4.46
C PHE A 617 23.50 28.06 5.05
N SER A 618 22.98 26.84 5.03
CA SER A 618 23.69 25.62 5.35
C SER A 618 24.98 25.56 4.54
N SER A 619 26.10 25.18 5.16
CA SER A 619 27.39 25.03 4.48
C SER A 619 27.78 23.57 4.26
N GLY A 620 27.10 22.66 4.96
CA GLY A 620 27.34 21.24 4.97
C GLY A 620 26.58 20.46 3.89
N VAL A 621 26.91 19.18 3.81
CA VAL A 621 26.34 18.21 2.87
C VAL A 621 26.24 16.85 3.56
N VAL A 622 25.17 16.12 3.26
CA VAL A 622 25.04 14.70 3.54
C VAL A 622 24.92 13.95 2.22
N TRP A 623 25.60 12.81 2.10
CA TRP A 623 25.59 12.03 0.86
C TRP A 623 25.64 10.53 1.11
N VAL A 624 25.18 9.79 0.10
CA VAL A 624 25.27 8.34 -0.02
C VAL A 624 26.09 8.02 -1.27
N ASN A 625 27.13 7.20 -1.12
CA ASN A 625 27.97 6.77 -2.23
C ASN A 625 27.47 5.48 -2.90
N GLU A 626 28.07 5.08 -4.03
CA GLU A 626 27.69 3.86 -4.76
C GLU A 626 27.89 2.55 -3.97
N HIS A 627 28.61 2.60 -2.84
CA HIS A 627 28.81 1.48 -1.92
C HIS A 627 27.74 1.43 -0.81
N ASN A 628 26.69 2.24 -0.93
CA ASN A 628 25.59 2.37 0.03
C ASN A 628 26.05 2.85 1.42
N GLU A 629 27.10 3.68 1.47
CA GLU A 629 27.60 4.28 2.72
C GLU A 629 27.09 5.72 2.87
N LEU A 630 26.45 6.02 4.00
CA LEU A 630 26.00 7.37 4.38
C LEU A 630 27.10 8.14 5.10
N LYS A 631 27.37 9.36 4.63
CA LYS A 631 28.50 10.19 5.04
C LYS A 631 28.12 11.68 5.08
N GLY A 632 28.92 12.48 5.77
CA GLY A 632 28.80 13.94 5.81
C GLY A 632 28.28 14.51 7.14
N ASP A 633 27.64 15.68 7.08
CA ASP A 633 27.20 16.44 8.26
C ASP A 633 25.87 15.92 8.82
N ILE A 634 25.93 14.76 9.48
CA ILE A 634 24.77 14.05 10.05
C ILE A 634 24.64 14.19 11.58
N PHE A 635 25.43 15.07 12.19
CA PHE A 635 25.59 15.20 13.64
C PHE A 635 25.04 16.53 14.16
N PHE A 636 24.64 16.55 15.43
CA PHE A 636 24.04 17.73 16.08
C PHE A 636 25.04 18.52 16.93
N ASN A 637 26.06 17.85 17.46
CA ASN A 637 27.10 18.46 18.28
C ASN A 637 28.38 17.59 18.26
N ASN A 638 29.46 18.13 18.85
CA ASN A 638 30.77 17.45 18.89
C ASN A 638 30.77 16.17 19.73
N THR A 639 29.90 16.06 20.74
CA THR A 639 29.79 14.84 21.57
C THR A 639 29.15 13.72 20.77
N HIS A 640 28.03 14.00 20.08
CA HIS A 640 27.33 13.04 19.22
C HIS A 640 28.18 12.56 18.05
N LYS A 641 28.99 13.44 17.48
CA LYS A 641 30.00 13.08 16.47
C LYS A 641 30.92 11.93 16.93
N ASN A 642 31.24 11.85 18.22
CA ASN A 642 32.11 10.81 18.78
C ASN A 642 31.33 9.65 19.42
N ASP A 643 30.00 9.60 19.28
CA ASP A 643 29.17 8.54 19.84
C ASP A 643 29.43 7.22 19.08
N LYS A 644 29.97 6.23 19.79
CA LYS A 644 30.33 4.93 19.21
C LYS A 644 29.11 4.21 18.66
N TYR A 645 28.00 4.19 19.41
CA TYR A 645 26.80 3.46 19.01
C TYR A 645 26.15 4.07 17.77
N PHE A 646 26.05 5.40 17.72
CA PHE A 646 25.55 6.10 16.54
C PHE A 646 26.40 5.78 15.29
N ASN A 647 27.72 5.93 15.41
CA ASN A 647 28.64 5.71 14.31
C ASN A 647 28.63 4.25 13.81
N GLU A 648 28.54 3.27 14.72
CA GLU A 648 28.42 1.86 14.34
C GLU A 648 27.08 1.55 13.66
N SER A 649 25.98 2.14 14.13
CA SER A 649 24.65 1.96 13.51
C SER A 649 24.61 2.51 12.08
N ILE A 650 25.10 3.73 11.86
CA ILE A 650 25.14 4.34 10.51
C ILE A 650 25.94 3.46 9.53
N LYS A 651 27.07 2.88 9.97
CA LYS A 651 27.91 2.03 9.13
C LYS A 651 27.30 0.67 8.80
N LYS A 652 26.44 0.13 9.68
CA LYS A 652 25.79 -1.17 9.49
C LYS A 652 24.65 -1.09 8.47
N ILE A 653 23.91 0.01 8.47
CA ILE A 653 22.82 0.22 7.53
C ILE A 653 23.39 0.52 6.14
N LYS A 654 22.82 -0.10 5.11
CA LYS A 654 23.19 0.13 3.70
C LYS A 654 22.17 1.08 3.09
N TRP A 655 22.61 2.29 2.78
CA TRP A 655 21.73 3.40 2.41
C TRP A 655 21.59 3.56 0.91
N THR A 656 20.42 3.94 0.45
CA THR A 656 20.13 4.26 -0.97
C THR A 656 19.78 5.74 -1.15
N GLN A 657 19.09 6.34 -0.17
CA GLN A 657 18.68 7.73 -0.20
C GLN A 657 18.86 8.43 1.15
N VAL A 658 19.00 9.75 1.11
CA VAL A 658 19.02 10.61 2.30
C VAL A 658 18.29 11.92 2.02
N LYS A 659 17.58 12.42 3.03
CA LYS A 659 16.83 13.66 3.00
C LYS A 659 16.99 14.42 4.32
N VAL A 660 17.30 15.70 4.23
CA VAL A 660 17.19 16.63 5.36
C VAL A 660 15.78 17.20 5.34
N ILE A 661 14.99 16.85 6.35
CA ILE A 661 13.56 17.17 6.42
C ILE A 661 13.27 18.39 7.32
N GLN A 662 14.25 18.79 8.13
CA GLN A 662 14.11 19.82 9.16
C GLN A 662 15.36 20.71 9.23
N GLU A 663 15.19 22.02 9.46
CA GLU A 663 16.23 23.05 9.36
C GLU A 663 17.41 22.90 10.33
N GLU A 664 17.19 22.23 11.45
CA GLU A 664 18.17 21.91 12.49
C GLU A 664 18.63 20.44 12.42
N ASN A 665 18.70 19.90 11.21
CA ASN A 665 19.15 18.54 10.88
C ASN A 665 18.22 17.40 11.35
N GLY A 666 16.91 17.57 11.26
CA GLY A 666 16.05 16.37 11.14
C GLY A 666 16.39 15.64 9.84
N ILE A 667 16.95 14.43 9.92
CA ILE A 667 17.39 13.67 8.75
C ILE A 667 16.63 12.35 8.72
N CYS A 668 16.23 11.95 7.52
CA CYS A 668 15.74 10.62 7.22
C CYS A 668 16.54 10.01 6.07
N GLY A 669 16.80 8.71 6.14
CA GLY A 669 17.42 7.94 5.07
C GLY A 669 16.64 6.68 4.78
N ILE A 670 16.79 6.17 3.56
CA ILE A 670 16.18 4.91 3.12
C ILE A 670 17.31 3.91 2.89
N ASP A 671 17.13 2.68 3.36
CA ASP A 671 18.10 1.61 3.16
C ASP A 671 17.86 0.82 1.85
N VAL A 672 18.66 -0.21 1.60
CA VAL A 672 18.53 -1.11 0.44
C VAL A 672 17.29 -2.03 0.51
N ASN A 673 16.65 -2.12 1.67
CA ASN A 673 15.41 -2.88 1.89
C ASN A 673 14.18 -1.96 1.90
N HIS A 674 14.35 -0.71 1.47
CA HIS A 674 13.31 0.33 1.45
C HIS A 674 12.74 0.67 2.83
N GLN A 675 13.54 0.49 3.88
CA GLN A 675 13.19 0.87 5.25
C GLN A 675 13.65 2.30 5.51
N MET A 676 12.74 3.14 6.03
CA MET A 676 13.06 4.50 6.42
C MET A 676 13.59 4.56 7.85
N TYR A 677 14.73 5.23 8.04
CA TYR A 677 15.31 5.54 9.34
C TYR A 677 15.44 7.04 9.50
N CYS A 678 15.05 7.57 10.65
CA CYS A 678 15.16 8.99 10.94
C CYS A 678 15.92 9.24 12.25
N TRP A 679 16.61 10.37 12.34
CA TRP A 679 17.32 10.83 13.55
C TRP A 679 17.41 12.37 13.59
N GLY A 680 17.77 12.91 14.74
CA GLY A 680 17.80 14.35 14.98
C GLY A 680 16.47 14.92 15.43
N ILE A 681 16.24 16.19 15.09
CA ILE A 681 15.05 16.94 15.51
C ILE A 681 13.90 16.60 14.55
N GLN A 682 12.84 16.03 15.11
CA GLN A 682 11.74 15.43 14.35
C GLN A 682 10.41 16.16 14.60
N ALA A 683 10.55 17.37 15.13
CA ALA A 683 9.50 18.30 15.42
C ALA A 683 9.90 19.70 14.92
N TYR A 684 8.89 20.53 14.70
CA TYR A 684 9.08 21.91 14.30
C TYR A 684 8.56 22.83 15.39
N TYR A 685 9.45 23.69 15.88
CA TYR A 685 9.15 24.67 16.92
C TYR A 685 9.30 26.09 16.37
N ARG A 686 8.30 26.92 16.64
CA ARG A 686 8.33 28.36 16.36
C ARG A 686 7.48 29.11 17.36
N ASN A 687 8.02 30.20 17.89
CA ASN A 687 7.22 31.21 18.56
C ASN A 687 6.57 32.16 17.52
N SER A 688 5.25 32.29 17.53
CA SER A 688 4.53 33.27 16.72
C SER A 688 4.18 34.51 17.55
N SER A 689 4.68 35.69 17.14
CA SER A 689 4.14 36.96 17.60
C SER A 689 2.85 37.28 16.83
N GLY A 690 1.68 37.23 17.46
CA GLY A 690 0.40 37.64 16.86
C GLY A 690 -0.83 36.79 17.23
N SER A 691 -1.97 37.09 16.61
CA SER A 691 -3.28 36.43 16.82
C SER A 691 -3.46 35.09 16.12
N THR A 692 -2.46 34.63 15.37
CA THR A 692 -2.54 33.41 14.56
C THR A 692 -1.57 32.36 15.07
N SER A 693 -2.13 31.40 15.79
CA SER A 693 -1.42 30.34 16.51
C SER A 693 -1.26 29.06 15.70
N TRP A 694 -0.71 29.19 14.49
CA TRP A 694 -0.45 28.02 13.65
C TRP A 694 0.71 27.22 14.24
N GLY A 695 0.41 26.46 15.28
CA GLY A 695 1.34 25.96 16.26
C GLY A 695 2.33 24.93 15.75
N ASN A 696 3.16 24.49 16.67
CA ASN A 696 4.22 23.51 16.47
C ASN A 696 3.67 22.14 16.04
N THR A 697 4.53 21.26 15.53
CA THR A 697 4.11 19.91 15.11
C THR A 697 5.25 18.88 15.13
N TYR A 698 4.91 17.63 14.82
CA TYR A 698 5.84 16.54 14.49
C TYR A 698 5.93 16.34 12.97
N MET A 699 7.16 16.17 12.46
CA MET A 699 7.41 16.01 11.02
C MET A 699 7.19 14.60 10.53
N ILE A 700 7.42 13.61 11.39
CA ILE A 700 7.12 12.21 11.15
C ILE A 700 5.90 11.80 11.97
N PRO A 701 5.05 10.89 11.47
CA PRO A 701 4.01 10.31 12.29
C PRO A 701 4.64 9.27 13.21
N VAL A 702 4.32 9.32 14.50
CA VAL A 702 4.79 8.35 15.48
C VAL A 702 3.59 7.50 15.90
N PHE A 703 3.28 6.46 15.12
CA PHE A 703 2.12 5.60 15.35
C PHE A 703 2.54 4.22 15.86
N ASN A 704 1.91 3.73 16.93
CA ASN A 704 1.96 2.35 17.44
C ASN A 704 3.33 1.73 17.74
N THR A 705 4.42 2.49 17.67
CA THR A 705 5.75 2.03 18.10
C THR A 705 6.13 2.50 19.49
N ASN A 706 5.28 3.20 20.25
CA ASN A 706 5.55 3.44 21.67
C ASN A 706 5.32 2.17 22.52
N LEU A 707 5.90 1.05 22.09
CA LEU A 707 6.47 0.06 23.01
C LEU A 707 7.57 0.69 23.91
N TYR A 708 8.06 1.89 23.57
CA TYR A 708 9.19 2.55 24.22
C TYR A 708 8.81 3.48 25.39
N ASP A 709 7.62 4.09 25.39
CA ASP A 709 7.09 4.87 26.52
C ASP A 709 5.60 4.61 26.71
N LEU A 710 5.30 3.56 27.49
CA LEU A 710 3.94 3.11 27.82
C LEU A 710 3.11 4.17 28.58
N ASN A 711 3.74 5.26 29.06
CA ASN A 711 3.05 6.31 29.81
C ASN A 711 2.52 7.43 28.92
N LYS A 712 2.86 7.45 27.62
CA LYS A 712 2.45 8.47 26.67
C LYS A 712 2.08 7.85 25.32
N ASP A 713 0.80 7.90 25.00
CA ASP A 713 0.28 7.55 23.67
C ASP A 713 -0.89 8.45 23.31
N PHE A 714 -0.71 9.28 22.28
CA PHE A 714 -1.73 10.23 21.85
C PHE A 714 -1.82 10.24 20.32
N LEU A 715 -2.98 9.83 19.83
CA LEU A 715 -3.40 10.00 18.43
C LEU A 715 -3.49 11.49 18.05
N VAL A 716 -3.98 12.31 18.99
CA VAL A 716 -4.23 13.74 18.83
C VAL A 716 -3.50 14.49 19.94
N LEU A 717 -2.73 15.49 19.53
CA LEU A 717 -1.89 16.32 20.38
C LEU A 717 -2.31 17.78 20.22
N GLU A 718 -1.80 18.64 21.09
CA GLU A 718 -1.98 20.09 20.97
C GLU A 718 -0.64 20.76 20.64
N GLY A 719 -0.67 21.66 19.66
CA GLY A 719 0.45 22.53 19.31
C GLY A 719 -0.01 24.00 19.25
N ALA A 720 0.73 24.89 19.90
CA ALA A 720 0.47 26.33 19.90
C ALA A 720 1.74 27.11 19.51
N SER A 721 1.69 28.44 19.64
CA SER A 721 2.89 29.29 19.64
C SER A 721 3.75 28.85 20.81
N ASP A 722 5.01 28.43 20.60
CA ASP A 722 5.96 27.95 21.63
C ASP A 722 5.61 26.68 22.44
N TYR A 723 4.42 26.12 22.28
CA TYR A 723 4.02 24.87 22.92
C TYR A 723 3.82 23.72 21.92
N LEU A 724 4.29 22.52 22.28
CA LEU A 724 3.93 21.26 21.63
C LEU A 724 3.81 20.17 22.69
N THR A 725 2.72 19.41 22.66
CA THR A 725 2.48 18.33 23.62
C THR A 725 3.54 17.23 23.48
N ALA A 726 4.42 17.08 24.47
CA ALA A 726 5.52 16.11 24.43
C ALA A 726 5.02 14.65 24.35
N ILE A 727 5.40 13.95 23.28
CA ILE A 727 5.01 12.56 22.98
C ILE A 727 5.89 11.47 23.61
N SER A 728 7.02 11.85 24.21
CA SER A 728 7.96 10.93 24.85
C SER A 728 8.42 11.45 26.21
N SER A 729 9.02 10.59 27.02
CA SER A 729 9.74 10.91 28.26
C SER A 729 11.17 10.37 28.21
N GLY A 730 12.05 10.91 29.07
CA GLY A 730 13.44 10.42 29.21
C GLY A 730 14.38 10.87 28.09
N GLU A 731 15.19 9.96 27.56
CA GLU A 731 16.32 10.22 26.64
C GLU A 731 15.93 10.71 25.23
N TRP A 732 14.63 10.72 24.91
CA TRP A 732 14.07 11.15 23.61
C TRP A 732 13.68 12.63 23.58
N VAL A 733 14.05 13.33 24.63
CA VAL A 733 13.65 14.68 24.94
C VAL A 733 14.93 15.48 25.14
N ASP A 734 15.10 16.58 24.40
CA ASP A 734 16.28 17.44 24.53
C ASP A 734 15.89 18.92 24.46
N ASN A 735 16.81 19.78 24.88
CA ASN A 735 16.72 21.22 24.65
C ASN A 735 17.25 21.52 23.26
N VAL A 736 16.38 22.04 22.39
CA VAL A 736 16.75 22.33 21.00
C VAL A 736 16.60 23.81 20.70
N LYS A 737 17.49 24.32 19.87
CA LYS A 737 17.31 25.65 19.28
C LYS A 737 16.34 25.53 18.11
N GLY A 738 15.21 26.25 18.16
CA GLY A 738 14.18 26.20 17.13
C GLY A 738 14.43 27.15 15.96
N ALA A 739 13.57 27.03 14.94
CA ALA A 739 13.59 27.85 13.73
C ALA A 739 13.26 29.33 13.96
N ASP A 740 12.98 29.74 15.20
CA ASP A 740 12.71 31.10 15.65
C ASP A 740 13.98 31.84 16.08
N GLY A 741 14.99 31.85 15.22
CA GLY A 741 16.26 32.53 15.47
C GLY A 741 17.14 31.81 16.50
N GLY A 742 16.93 30.51 16.68
CA GLY A 742 17.74 29.67 17.57
C GLY A 742 17.37 29.77 19.05
N LYS A 743 16.12 30.16 19.36
CA LYS A 743 15.61 30.13 20.74
C LYS A 743 15.56 28.70 21.26
N GLU A 744 15.92 28.48 22.51
CA GLU A 744 15.85 27.18 23.16
C GLU A 744 14.40 26.79 23.49
N HIS A 745 13.98 25.62 23.01
CA HIS A 745 12.72 24.95 23.32
C HIS A 745 13.03 23.74 24.18
N LYS A 746 12.37 23.66 25.35
CA LYS A 746 12.47 22.52 26.25
C LYS A 746 11.49 21.45 25.78
N ASP A 747 11.84 20.21 26.07
CA ASP A 747 11.03 19.04 25.79
C ASP A 747 10.82 18.68 24.30
N ALA A 748 11.84 18.90 23.47
CA ALA A 748 11.73 18.63 22.04
C ALA A 748 11.87 17.16 21.69
N PHE A 749 11.04 16.68 20.74
CA PHE A 749 11.15 15.30 20.26
C PHE A 749 12.40 15.13 19.40
N PHE A 750 13.35 14.41 19.98
CA PHE A 750 14.69 14.21 19.44
C PHE A 750 15.01 12.72 19.39
N MET A 751 15.48 12.27 18.23
CA MET A 751 15.91 10.89 18.02
C MET A 751 17.43 10.82 17.94
N LYS A 752 18.07 10.35 19.02
CA LYS A 752 19.53 10.30 19.13
C LYS A 752 20.18 9.36 18.11
N TYR A 753 19.53 8.24 17.81
CA TYR A 753 20.03 7.20 16.91
C TYR A 753 19.13 7.02 15.68
N PRO A 754 19.67 6.50 14.56
CA PRO A 754 18.87 6.15 13.39
C PRO A 754 17.79 5.15 13.80
N THR A 755 16.54 5.60 13.79
CA THR A 755 15.41 4.83 14.28
C THR A 755 14.51 4.47 13.11
N TYR A 756 14.23 3.18 12.96
CA TYR A 756 13.34 2.68 11.93
C TYR A 756 11.91 3.19 12.16
N ILE A 757 11.30 3.75 11.13
CA ILE A 757 9.93 4.26 11.19
C ILE A 757 9.01 3.25 10.50
N GLY A 758 8.24 2.53 11.32
CA GLY A 758 7.29 1.51 10.84
C GLY A 758 6.23 2.10 9.91
N GLY A 759 5.79 1.31 8.92
CA GLY A 759 4.80 1.73 7.93
C GLY A 759 5.41 2.40 6.68
N PHE A 760 6.73 2.58 6.63
CA PHE A 760 7.47 3.15 5.52
C PHE A 760 8.41 2.13 4.85
N ASN A 761 7.87 0.97 4.47
CA ASN A 761 8.58 -0.10 3.75
C ASN A 761 8.23 -0.12 2.26
N TYR A 762 8.44 1.01 1.59
CA TYR A 762 8.12 1.19 0.18
C TYR A 762 9.26 1.93 -0.53
N GLU A 763 9.35 1.75 -1.84
CA GLU A 763 10.23 2.56 -2.69
C GLU A 763 9.72 4.01 -2.76
N TYR A 764 10.17 4.86 -1.84
CA TYR A 764 9.79 6.28 -1.81
C TYR A 764 10.68 7.16 -2.67
N GLU A 765 10.05 8.16 -3.29
CA GLU A 765 10.70 9.38 -3.75
C GLU A 765 10.44 10.52 -2.74
N PHE A 766 11.49 11.16 -2.23
CA PHE A 766 11.34 12.36 -1.42
C PHE A 766 11.00 13.57 -2.29
N LYS A 767 9.87 14.21 -2.01
CA LYS A 767 9.40 15.42 -2.68
C LYS A 767 10.00 16.71 -2.14
#